data_AF-A0ABD3LBH8-F1
#
_entry.id   AF-A0ABD3LBH8-F1
#
_cell.length_a   1.000
_cell.length_b   1.000
_cell.length_c   1.000
_cell.angle_alpha   90.00
_cell.angle_beta   90.00
_cell.angle_gamma   90.00
#
_symmetry.space_group_name_H-M   'P 1'
#
loop_
_entity.id
_entity.type
_entity.pdbx_description
1 polymer ?
#
loop_
_entity_poly.entity_id
_entity_poly.type
_entity_poly.pdbx_seq_one_letter_code
_entity_poly.pdbx_strand_id
1 'polypeptide(L)'
;NLPDGGVLEVSNRVYVFDYCLTCDWSFSGQITTDWLKDDGYKFYMRGIVAKLQHQFSAASFMVLNFGEQDNQSPMAEVLSEYDITVMELPQNYGGCPIPRVEIIHNFLRSADEWLSSDTQQNVLLMHCERGAWPVLAFMLASLLLYRKKQDGEQKTLDMIYKKAPHELLQLTLTLNPLPSQLRYLHYVSTQNAGLDWLPQDKVLVIKNVVLRSIPHLDAEGGCRPIIKILGRDPFMVADRTAKVLFSTPRRSEHVRHYKQADGETDKLDIHCNVRGDVVLECMSLDANLEHGKLMFRAMFNTAFVSDNVLKLEFDGMDVPWDRKDQYPKEFMAEIVFSQVDAASSLVMVDLSSEEKEKRKEKSMRKIEPEKLPAEGKAVTSVGDSASSSAINNGSVEATAAVVSNLVQIPDLTLPKQEKVYQQDGSRSSTSMSSGYNVFLSFRGPDTRSGITNFLYTRLLVGEEFGPELLTAISQSKIAIPIFSKGYASSKWCLNELVQMVECSKTRRQKIMPIFYDVSPAEVRHQIGSYEEAFLSHKEKFGANVSKWKAALNHVANLNGWVISKENRGEGELVEEIVEKVIDELKMAYLLVTDCLVGVENHVKEIDTMMCGDLEDIRILGIHGMGGVGKTTLAKIIYNQLLHHFEACCFLSNIRETSELKGMEGLQNQLISDVLKKKWANISNVEEGIKIIKERLCGKKVLLLLDDVDQMTYWDALIGKPAWFGLGSRIIITCRNRDIIDIPEVCYPYELMSLDFNQSLQLFCKLAFGRDYPLDEYVAFSTEVVKSTGGLPLALEAIGKLLRHRNKDVWDVILKKLKQVPLSEVKRKLKISYDTLDDWQKHIFLEIACLFTGFDQRIVLHSWKDSNLFPEEGLEVLQKFSLIKINEDNKLWMHDQLRSLGRDIGTKKVEALCQKFDAQLLYNFVNEEVERLSDLRYPEVRIFQDNWSSKDG
;
A
#
# COMPACT_ATOMS: atom_id res chain seq x y z
N ASN A 1 25.76 0.25 32.91
CA ASN A 1 26.81 1.25 32.64
C ASN A 1 26.92 1.50 31.14
N LEU A 2 26.09 2.40 30.62
CA LEU A 2 26.35 3.10 29.36
C LEU A 2 26.72 4.56 29.74
N PRO A 3 27.72 5.19 29.11
CA PRO A 3 28.20 6.52 29.48
C PRO A 3 27.40 7.66 28.81
N ASP A 4 27.54 8.88 29.34
CA ASP A 4 26.78 10.12 29.00
C ASP A 4 27.01 10.75 27.59
N GLY A 5 27.35 9.95 26.58
CA GLY A 5 27.64 10.41 25.21
C GLY A 5 26.94 9.56 24.15
N GLY A 6 26.14 10.19 23.29
CA GLY A 6 25.32 9.55 22.24
C GLY A 6 26.09 8.97 21.04
N VAL A 7 27.32 8.50 21.27
CA VAL A 7 28.13 7.78 20.28
C VAL A 7 28.91 6.66 20.97
N LEU A 8 29.06 5.54 20.27
CA LEU A 8 29.84 4.38 20.67
C LEU A 8 31.10 4.27 19.81
N GLU A 9 32.27 4.19 20.43
CA GLU A 9 33.51 3.87 19.73
C GLU A 9 33.54 2.38 19.32
N VAL A 10 33.74 2.12 18.03
CA VAL A 10 33.87 0.76 17.48
C VAL A 10 35.33 0.41 17.25
N SER A 11 36.14 1.39 16.84
CA SER A 11 37.60 1.30 16.70
C SER A 11 38.21 2.69 16.79
N ASN A 12 39.51 2.79 17.05
CA ASN A 12 40.24 4.06 17.11
C ASN A 12 39.87 4.99 15.92
N ARG A 13 39.28 6.15 16.25
CA ARG A 13 38.73 7.20 15.35
C ARG A 13 37.52 6.80 14.50
N VAL A 14 36.80 5.73 14.86
CA VAL A 14 35.56 5.26 14.19
C VAL A 14 34.43 5.11 15.23
N TYR A 15 33.40 5.94 15.10
CA TYR A 15 32.28 6.03 16.02
C TYR A 15 30.94 5.76 15.32
N VAL A 16 29.98 5.24 16.06
CA VAL A 16 28.59 4.97 15.64
C VAL A 16 27.64 5.67 16.58
N PHE A 17 26.56 6.28 16.09
CA PHE A 17 25.53 6.85 16.97
C PHE A 17 24.85 5.76 17.79
N ASP A 18 24.73 5.93 19.11
CA ASP A 18 24.14 4.93 20.01
C ASP A 18 22.68 4.61 19.67
N TYR A 19 21.95 5.63 19.20
CA TYR A 19 20.65 5.55 18.52
C TYR A 19 20.52 4.38 17.54
N CYS A 20 21.56 4.11 16.73
CA CYS A 20 21.57 3.06 15.70
C CYS A 20 21.53 1.63 16.30
N LEU A 21 21.73 1.49 17.61
CA LEU A 21 21.91 0.23 18.33
C LEU A 21 20.72 -0.13 19.24
N THR A 22 19.67 0.71 19.29
CA THR A 22 18.58 0.55 20.28
C THR A 22 17.34 -0.17 19.74
N CYS A 23 16.82 -1.13 20.50
CA CYS A 23 15.49 -1.73 20.28
C CYS A 23 14.38 -0.98 21.03
N ASP A 24 14.68 -0.51 22.25
CA ASP A 24 13.69 0.04 23.18
C ASP A 24 13.47 1.54 22.97
N TRP A 25 12.40 1.87 22.26
CA TRP A 25 11.83 3.22 22.19
C TRP A 25 10.99 3.58 23.44
N SER A 26 11.15 2.83 24.54
CA SER A 26 10.41 2.96 25.78
C SER A 26 11.29 3.00 27.04
N PHE A 27 12.61 3.17 26.90
CA PHE A 27 13.53 3.15 28.06
C PHE A 27 14.56 4.29 28.13
N SER A 28 14.08 5.52 27.97
CA SER A 28 14.33 6.52 29.02
C SER A 28 12.98 6.90 29.64
N GLY A 29 12.88 6.85 30.97
CA GLY A 29 11.60 6.73 31.70
C GLY A 29 10.68 7.95 31.71
N GLN A 30 10.75 8.84 30.72
CA GLN A 30 9.95 10.07 30.68
C GLN A 30 9.73 10.66 29.27
N ILE A 31 9.66 9.83 28.23
CA ILE A 31 9.40 10.29 26.85
C ILE A 31 8.15 9.60 26.28
N THR A 32 7.13 10.41 25.96
CA THR A 32 5.91 9.94 25.29
C THR A 32 6.12 9.77 23.78
N THR A 33 5.19 9.07 23.13
CA THR A 33 5.15 8.86 21.66
C THR A 33 5.01 10.15 20.82
N ASP A 34 5.05 11.34 21.42
CA ASP A 34 4.99 12.64 20.75
C ASP A 34 6.36 13.19 20.31
N TRP A 35 7.48 12.56 20.73
CA TRP A 35 8.84 13.04 20.43
C TRP A 35 9.31 12.83 18.98
N LEU A 36 8.57 12.06 18.17
CA LEU A 36 8.84 11.81 16.76
C LEU A 36 8.11 12.79 15.82
N LYS A 37 8.09 14.07 16.22
CA LYS A 37 8.08 15.19 15.26
C LYS A 37 9.53 15.53 14.93
N ASP A 38 9.83 15.98 13.71
CA ASP A 38 11.20 16.24 13.25
C ASP A 38 12.03 17.06 14.25
N ASP A 39 11.42 18.05 14.89
CA ASP A 39 12.06 18.94 15.86
C ASP A 39 12.77 18.20 17.02
N GLY A 40 12.19 17.09 17.51
CA GLY A 40 12.74 16.33 18.64
C GLY A 40 14.01 15.58 18.28
N TYR A 41 14.01 14.89 17.12
CA TYR A 41 15.18 14.21 16.58
C TYR A 41 16.28 15.21 16.21
N LYS A 42 15.92 16.33 15.56
CA LYS A 42 16.87 17.40 15.22
C LYS A 42 17.53 18.00 16.46
N PHE A 43 16.78 18.23 17.55
CA PHE A 43 17.32 18.72 18.81
C PHE A 43 18.32 17.75 19.46
N TYR A 44 18.00 16.45 19.50
CA TYR A 44 18.89 15.41 19.99
C TYR A 44 20.21 15.33 19.19
N MET A 45 20.13 15.35 17.85
CA MET A 45 21.31 15.31 16.98
C MET A 45 22.19 16.55 17.15
N ARG A 46 21.62 17.77 17.18
CA ARG A 46 22.36 19.01 17.49
C ARG A 46 23.11 18.91 18.82
N GLY A 47 22.48 18.34 19.84
CA GLY A 47 23.09 18.11 21.16
C GLY A 47 24.30 17.17 21.14
N ILE A 48 24.29 16.13 20.31
CA ILE A 48 25.42 15.21 20.15
C ILE A 48 26.55 15.87 19.34
N VAL A 49 26.23 16.53 18.23
CA VAL A 49 27.23 17.19 17.36
C VAL A 49 27.97 18.29 18.11
N ALA A 50 27.27 19.11 18.89
CA ALA A 50 27.89 20.11 19.76
C ALA A 50 28.84 19.50 20.81
N LYS A 51 28.46 18.36 21.41
CA LYS A 51 29.36 17.62 22.33
C LYS A 51 30.60 17.08 21.61
N LEU A 52 30.44 16.53 20.41
CA LEU A 52 31.55 16.02 19.60
C LEU A 52 32.54 17.11 19.20
N GLN A 53 32.06 18.25 18.71
CA GLN A 53 32.90 19.40 18.37
C GLN A 53 33.63 19.97 19.60
N HIS A 54 32.98 20.01 20.77
CA HIS A 54 33.63 20.42 22.01
C HIS A 54 34.68 19.41 22.50
N GLN A 55 34.42 18.11 22.38
CA GLN A 55 35.33 17.04 22.82
C GLN A 55 36.54 16.86 21.89
N PHE A 56 36.36 17.12 20.59
CA PHE A 56 37.39 16.98 19.56
C PHE A 56 37.57 18.28 18.78
N SER A 57 37.89 19.38 19.47
CA SER A 57 37.95 20.74 18.91
C SER A 57 39.01 20.99 17.82
N ALA A 58 39.79 19.97 17.44
CA ALA A 58 40.79 19.99 16.37
C ALA A 58 40.63 18.81 15.40
N ALA A 59 39.49 18.12 15.42
CA ALA A 59 39.17 17.00 14.54
C ALA A 59 38.28 17.44 13.37
N SER A 60 38.56 16.90 12.18
CA SER A 60 37.65 16.97 11.05
C SER A 60 36.76 15.72 11.02
N PHE A 61 35.47 15.90 10.78
CA PHE A 61 34.47 14.83 10.82
C PHE A 61 33.97 14.49 9.41
N MET A 62 33.91 13.18 9.09
CA MET A 62 33.17 12.65 7.95
C MET A 62 32.04 11.79 8.48
N VAL A 63 30.80 12.04 8.03
CA VAL A 63 29.61 11.27 8.42
C VAL A 63 29.11 10.45 7.24
N LEU A 64 28.77 9.19 7.50
CA LEU A 64 28.16 8.29 6.52
C LEU A 64 26.73 7.97 6.95
N ASN A 65 25.76 8.24 6.08
CA ASN A 65 24.37 7.86 6.30
C ASN A 65 23.99 6.63 5.47
N PHE A 66 23.40 5.62 6.12
CA PHE A 66 22.75 4.48 5.47
C PHE A 66 21.23 4.61 5.62
N GLY A 67 20.56 5.12 4.58
CA GLY A 67 19.13 5.47 4.59
C GLY A 67 18.31 4.89 3.44
N GLU A 68 16.99 5.06 3.46
CA GLU A 68 16.10 4.74 2.32
C GLU A 68 16.03 5.91 1.33
N GLN A 69 15.86 5.61 0.03
CA GLN A 69 16.22 6.51 -1.06
C GLN A 69 15.22 7.65 -1.39
N ASP A 70 14.13 7.77 -0.63
CA ASP A 70 12.93 8.52 -1.05
C ASP A 70 12.68 9.85 -0.29
N ASN A 71 13.53 10.26 0.65
CA ASN A 71 13.43 11.55 1.36
C ASN A 71 14.81 12.19 1.63
N GLN A 72 14.86 13.52 1.81
CA GLN A 72 16.02 14.17 2.42
C GLN A 72 16.19 13.67 3.85
N SER A 73 17.38 13.16 4.21
CA SER A 73 17.60 12.69 5.58
C SER A 73 17.60 13.88 6.57
N PRO A 74 16.77 13.87 7.63
CA PRO A 74 16.76 14.95 8.65
C PRO A 74 18.11 15.14 9.35
N MET A 75 18.98 14.13 9.25
CA MET A 75 20.34 14.14 9.75
C MET A 75 21.28 14.97 8.85
N ALA A 76 21.20 14.84 7.51
CA ALA A 76 22.00 15.66 6.60
C ALA A 76 21.66 17.16 6.72
N GLU A 77 20.38 17.49 6.94
CA GLU A 77 19.94 18.86 7.23
C GLU A 77 20.64 19.42 8.48
N VAL A 78 20.58 18.70 9.61
CA VAL A 78 21.23 19.12 10.86
C VAL A 78 22.74 19.24 10.71
N LEU A 79 23.40 18.31 10.03
CA LEU A 79 24.86 18.33 9.90
C LEU A 79 25.38 19.42 8.96
N SER A 80 24.56 19.89 8.02
CA SER A 80 24.88 21.06 7.20
C SER A 80 25.05 22.33 8.03
N GLU A 81 24.38 22.45 9.19
CA GLU A 81 24.52 23.57 10.13
C GLU A 81 25.91 23.62 10.78
N TYR A 82 26.66 22.53 10.73
CA TYR A 82 27.96 22.35 11.40
C TYR A 82 29.14 22.17 10.43
N ASP A 83 28.93 22.38 9.13
CA ASP A 83 29.91 22.19 8.04
C ASP A 83 30.51 20.75 8.00
N ILE A 84 29.73 19.75 8.41
CA ILE A 84 30.15 18.35 8.42
C ILE A 84 29.74 17.69 7.10
N THR A 85 30.72 17.09 6.41
CA THR A 85 30.46 16.37 5.15
C THR A 85 29.70 15.07 5.41
N VAL A 86 28.51 14.96 4.83
CA VAL A 86 27.67 13.75 4.85
C VAL A 86 27.75 13.05 3.50
N MET A 87 28.15 11.78 3.48
CA MET A 87 27.98 10.91 2.31
C MET A 87 26.81 9.96 2.55
N GLU A 88 25.75 10.12 1.76
CA GLU A 88 24.61 9.20 1.77
C GLU A 88 24.91 7.99 0.88
N LEU A 89 24.80 6.79 1.46
CA LEU A 89 25.10 5.53 0.80
C LEU A 89 23.79 4.79 0.50
N PRO A 90 23.37 4.68 -0.77
CA PRO A 90 22.04 4.20 -1.11
C PRO A 90 21.91 2.70 -0.84
N GLN A 91 20.86 2.32 -0.10
CA GLN A 91 20.41 0.92 -0.04
C GLN A 91 20.05 0.43 -1.45
N ASN A 92 20.47 -0.78 -1.80
CA ASN A 92 20.29 -1.34 -3.12
C ASN A 92 19.89 -2.80 -3.01
N TYR A 93 18.97 -3.24 -3.88
CA TYR A 93 18.23 -4.51 -3.78
C TYR A 93 17.33 -4.55 -2.53
N GLY A 94 16.13 -3.97 -2.64
CA GLY A 94 15.18 -3.78 -1.53
C GLY A 94 15.02 -5.01 -0.61
N GLY A 95 15.50 -4.88 0.62
CA GLY A 95 15.49 -5.93 1.64
C GLY A 95 16.77 -6.79 1.75
N CYS A 96 17.85 -6.50 1.00
CA CYS A 96 19.16 -7.13 1.17
C CYS A 96 20.15 -6.17 1.85
N PRO A 97 20.72 -6.50 3.03
CA PRO A 97 21.53 -5.56 3.81
C PRO A 97 23.01 -5.55 3.39
N ILE A 98 23.27 -5.51 2.08
CA ILE A 98 24.63 -5.58 1.50
C ILE A 98 24.69 -4.57 0.34
N PRO A 99 25.51 -3.50 0.44
CA PRO A 99 25.74 -2.59 -0.67
C PRO A 99 26.48 -3.27 -1.83
N ARG A 100 26.47 -2.65 -3.00
CA ARG A 100 27.18 -3.15 -4.19
C ARG A 100 28.69 -3.15 -3.96
N VAL A 101 29.43 -4.08 -4.60
CA VAL A 101 30.89 -4.18 -4.44
C VAL A 101 31.60 -2.87 -4.81
N GLU A 102 31.12 -2.14 -5.82
CA GLU A 102 31.60 -0.80 -6.18
C GLU A 102 31.45 0.22 -5.02
N ILE A 103 30.30 0.20 -4.33
CA ILE A 103 29.99 1.13 -3.23
C ILE A 103 30.83 0.77 -2.00
N ILE A 104 30.91 -0.53 -1.68
CA ILE A 104 31.76 -1.06 -0.61
C ILE A 104 33.20 -0.60 -0.83
N HIS A 105 33.75 -0.83 -2.02
CA HIS A 105 35.11 -0.43 -2.37
C HIS A 105 35.36 1.07 -2.23
N ASN A 106 34.50 1.90 -2.82
CA ASN A 106 34.66 3.36 -2.76
C ASN A 106 34.62 3.86 -1.31
N PHE A 107 33.69 3.34 -0.50
CA PHE A 107 33.64 3.61 0.94
C PHE A 107 34.94 3.20 1.64
N LEU A 108 35.40 1.96 1.46
CA LEU A 108 36.58 1.43 2.16
C LEU A 108 37.84 2.23 1.84
N ARG A 109 38.03 2.58 0.56
CA ARG A 109 39.12 3.43 0.10
C ARG A 109 39.04 4.82 0.74
N SER A 110 37.92 5.54 0.57
CA SER A 110 37.80 6.90 1.09
C SER A 110 37.84 6.96 2.63
N ALA A 111 37.31 5.96 3.32
CA ALA A 111 37.40 5.86 4.79
C ALA A 111 38.83 5.57 5.27
N ASP A 112 39.59 4.72 4.58
CA ASP A 112 40.99 4.47 4.92
C ASP A 112 41.90 5.64 4.57
N GLU A 113 41.72 6.29 3.42
CA GLU A 113 42.40 7.54 3.04
C GLU A 113 42.14 8.65 4.06
N TRP A 114 40.87 8.87 4.43
CA TRP A 114 40.47 9.86 5.44
C TRP A 114 41.13 9.59 6.80
N LEU A 115 41.10 8.34 7.27
CA LEU A 115 41.64 7.96 8.57
C LEU A 115 43.18 7.79 8.58
N SER A 116 43.84 7.73 7.42
CA SER A 116 45.30 7.60 7.29
C SER A 116 46.01 8.93 6.96
N SER A 117 45.27 10.04 6.89
CA SER A 117 45.85 11.38 6.79
C SER A 117 46.54 11.79 8.09
N ASP A 118 47.88 11.82 8.09
CA ASP A 118 48.71 12.17 9.27
C ASP A 118 48.60 13.66 9.71
N THR A 119 48.01 14.53 8.88
CA THR A 119 47.98 15.98 9.10
C THR A 119 46.81 16.49 9.93
N GLN A 120 45.82 15.66 10.23
CA GLN A 120 44.56 16.03 10.88
C GLN A 120 44.11 14.92 11.85
N GLN A 121 43.43 15.27 12.94
CA GLN A 121 42.75 14.29 13.80
C GLN A 121 41.42 13.85 13.17
N ASN A 122 41.49 13.24 11.98
CA ASN A 122 40.30 12.85 11.22
C ASN A 122 39.51 11.75 11.94
N VAL A 123 38.21 12.00 12.13
CA VAL A 123 37.24 11.09 12.76
C VAL A 123 36.20 10.66 11.73
N LEU A 124 35.85 9.37 11.76
CA LEU A 124 34.75 8.79 10.99
C LEU A 124 33.55 8.54 11.91
N LEU A 125 32.41 9.08 11.53
CA LEU A 125 31.11 8.87 12.17
C LEU A 125 30.21 8.07 11.21
N MET A 126 29.54 7.04 11.70
CA MET A 126 28.64 6.21 10.88
C MET A 126 27.25 6.16 11.52
N HIS A 127 26.22 6.40 10.70
CA HIS A 127 24.82 6.49 11.07
C HIS A 127 23.97 5.63 10.14
N CYS A 128 22.90 5.04 10.65
CA CYS A 128 21.90 4.36 9.82
C CYS A 128 20.48 4.67 10.28
N GLU A 129 19.57 4.72 9.32
CA GLU A 129 18.15 4.91 9.58
C GLU A 129 17.50 3.64 10.13
N ARG A 130 16.21 3.74 10.50
CA ARG A 130 15.49 2.66 11.19
C ARG A 130 15.47 1.39 10.34
N GLY A 131 16.05 0.30 10.88
CA GLY A 131 16.14 -0.99 10.21
C GLY A 131 17.42 -1.22 9.39
N ALA A 132 18.23 -0.18 9.16
CA ALA A 132 19.46 -0.27 8.36
C ALA A 132 20.72 -0.71 9.16
N TRP A 133 20.58 -1.03 10.46
CA TRP A 133 21.68 -1.56 11.28
C TRP A 133 22.45 -2.73 10.63
N PRO A 134 21.81 -3.73 9.98
CA PRO A 134 22.54 -4.84 9.37
C PRO A 134 23.48 -4.39 8.23
N VAL A 135 23.14 -3.31 7.51
CA VAL A 135 24.02 -2.68 6.50
C VAL A 135 25.21 -2.01 7.19
N LEU A 136 24.94 -1.22 8.23
CA LEU A 136 25.97 -0.53 9.01
C LEU A 136 26.95 -1.52 9.65
N ALA A 137 26.45 -2.60 10.24
CA ALA A 137 27.23 -3.68 10.82
C ALA A 137 28.17 -4.34 9.81
N PHE A 138 27.66 -4.65 8.61
CA PHE A 138 28.45 -5.20 7.51
C PHE A 138 29.55 -4.22 7.03
N MET A 139 29.24 -2.92 6.93
CA MET A 139 30.20 -1.90 6.48
C MET A 139 31.30 -1.64 7.53
N LEU A 140 30.95 -1.66 8.82
CA LEU A 140 31.91 -1.62 9.92
C LEU A 140 32.85 -2.84 9.88
N ALA A 141 32.30 -4.05 9.75
CA ALA A 141 33.11 -5.27 9.64
C ALA A 141 34.04 -5.24 8.41
N SER A 142 33.54 -4.78 7.27
CA SER A 142 34.31 -4.58 6.04
C SER A 142 35.51 -3.64 6.27
N LEU A 143 35.31 -2.51 6.95
CA LEU A 143 36.37 -1.53 7.24
C LEU A 143 37.45 -2.10 8.18
N LEU A 144 37.06 -2.90 9.18
CA LEU A 144 38.03 -3.51 10.10
C LEU A 144 38.89 -4.59 9.43
N LEU A 145 38.31 -5.38 8.52
CA LEU A 145 39.04 -6.36 7.71
C LEU A 145 39.97 -5.67 6.70
N TYR A 146 39.46 -4.68 5.96
CA TYR A 146 40.23 -3.90 4.98
C TYR A 146 41.48 -3.27 5.61
N ARG A 147 41.33 -2.66 6.79
CA ARG A 147 42.44 -2.05 7.55
C ARG A 147 43.29 -3.06 8.34
N LYS A 148 43.07 -4.37 8.15
CA LYS A 148 43.78 -5.48 8.83
C LYS A 148 43.83 -5.34 10.36
N LYS A 149 42.76 -4.80 10.96
CA LYS A 149 42.62 -4.62 12.42
C LYS A 149 42.04 -5.86 13.11
N GLN A 150 41.49 -6.82 12.36
CA GLN A 150 40.88 -8.06 12.82
C GLN A 150 41.14 -9.17 11.80
N ASP A 151 41.29 -10.40 12.28
CA ASP A 151 41.47 -11.59 11.43
C ASP A 151 40.24 -12.50 11.48
N GLY A 152 39.69 -12.78 10.30
CA GLY A 152 38.54 -13.67 10.10
C GLY A 152 37.21 -12.93 10.02
N GLU A 153 36.48 -13.21 8.94
CA GLU A 153 35.22 -12.57 8.54
C GLU A 153 34.13 -12.79 9.59
N GLN A 154 33.90 -14.06 9.96
CA GLN A 154 32.92 -14.48 10.97
C GLN A 154 33.16 -13.79 12.32
N LYS A 155 34.40 -13.86 12.83
CA LYS A 155 34.75 -13.29 14.14
C LYS A 155 34.53 -11.77 14.18
N THR A 156 34.88 -11.10 13.09
CA THR A 156 34.72 -9.64 12.97
C THR A 156 33.24 -9.25 12.92
N LEU A 157 32.44 -9.96 12.12
CA LEU A 157 31.01 -9.68 12.00
C LEU A 157 30.25 -9.98 13.31
N ASP A 158 30.55 -11.09 13.97
CA ASP A 158 30.00 -11.45 15.29
C ASP A 158 30.37 -10.43 16.38
N MET A 159 31.60 -9.88 16.34
CA MET A 159 32.03 -8.83 17.26
C MET A 159 31.21 -7.55 17.09
N ILE A 160 30.90 -7.17 15.85
CA ILE A 160 30.06 -5.99 15.56
C ILE A 160 28.61 -6.25 15.96
N TYR A 161 28.02 -7.40 15.63
CA TYR A 161 26.63 -7.67 16.02
C TYR A 161 26.41 -7.75 17.53
N LYS A 162 27.41 -8.16 18.32
CA LYS A 162 27.38 -8.08 19.80
C LYS A 162 27.35 -6.65 20.38
N LYS A 163 27.48 -5.60 19.55
CA LYS A 163 27.35 -4.20 19.97
C LYS A 163 25.89 -3.72 20.05
N ALA A 164 24.93 -4.48 19.49
CA ALA A 164 23.50 -4.22 19.55
C ALA A 164 22.76 -5.39 20.23
N PRO A 165 21.52 -5.21 20.71
CA PRO A 165 20.68 -6.31 21.22
C PRO A 165 20.48 -7.40 20.16
N HIS A 166 20.51 -8.67 20.57
CA HIS A 166 20.41 -9.82 19.66
C HIS A 166 19.07 -9.87 18.92
N GLU A 167 18.02 -9.33 19.53
CA GLU A 167 16.67 -9.23 18.99
C GLU A 167 16.59 -8.32 17.76
N LEU A 168 17.47 -7.31 17.65
CA LEU A 168 17.41 -6.28 16.62
C LEU A 168 17.53 -6.87 15.20
N LEU A 169 18.31 -7.94 15.04
CA LEU A 169 18.45 -8.68 13.77
C LEU A 169 17.16 -9.39 13.33
N GLN A 170 16.47 -10.05 14.28
CA GLN A 170 15.27 -10.85 13.99
C GLN A 170 14.02 -9.96 13.84
N LEU A 171 14.03 -8.78 14.47
CA LEU A 171 12.96 -7.78 14.37
C LEU A 171 13.02 -6.94 13.07
N THR A 172 14.19 -6.86 12.42
CA THR A 172 14.40 -5.98 11.24
C THR A 172 14.43 -6.71 9.90
N LEU A 173 14.75 -8.01 9.85
CA LEU A 173 14.91 -8.75 8.60
C LEU A 173 14.15 -10.09 8.60
N THR A 174 13.47 -10.39 7.49
CA THR A 174 12.74 -11.65 7.27
C THR A 174 13.65 -12.87 7.07
N LEU A 175 14.91 -12.64 6.69
CA LEU A 175 15.94 -13.65 6.46
C LEU A 175 17.13 -13.39 7.38
N ASN A 176 17.88 -14.44 7.67
CA ASN A 176 19.24 -14.31 8.20
C ASN A 176 20.20 -13.87 7.08
N PRO A 177 20.76 -12.65 7.10
CA PRO A 177 21.63 -12.14 6.03
C PRO A 177 23.09 -12.56 6.17
N LEU A 178 23.45 -13.23 7.28
CA LEU A 178 24.84 -13.54 7.60
C LEU A 178 25.56 -14.30 6.47
N PRO A 179 24.96 -15.31 5.79
CA PRO A 179 25.66 -16.05 4.74
C PRO A 179 26.10 -15.21 3.54
N SER A 180 25.21 -14.37 2.98
CA SER A 180 25.62 -13.43 1.93
C SER A 180 26.56 -12.33 2.46
N GLN A 181 26.40 -11.87 3.70
CA GLN A 181 27.32 -10.90 4.31
C GLN A 181 28.74 -11.48 4.43
N LEU A 182 28.89 -12.71 4.92
CA LEU A 182 30.16 -13.40 5.04
C LEU A 182 30.82 -13.64 3.68
N ARG A 183 30.03 -13.99 2.64
CA ARG A 183 30.51 -14.09 1.26
C ARG A 183 31.10 -12.77 0.77
N TYR A 184 30.44 -11.65 1.03
CA TYR A 184 30.93 -10.32 0.64
C TYR A 184 32.10 -9.83 1.51
N LEU A 185 32.13 -10.16 2.81
CA LEU A 185 33.32 -9.93 3.65
C LEU A 185 34.52 -10.75 3.16
N HIS A 186 34.30 -11.95 2.62
CA HIS A 186 35.34 -12.76 2.01
C HIS A 186 35.85 -12.14 0.70
N TYR A 187 34.97 -11.54 -0.11
CA TYR A 187 35.40 -10.70 -1.24
C TYR A 187 36.24 -9.50 -0.80
N VAL A 188 36.01 -8.96 0.41
CA VAL A 188 36.82 -7.87 0.99
C VAL A 188 38.14 -8.37 1.59
N SER A 189 38.17 -9.56 2.22
CA SER A 189 39.36 -10.10 2.89
C SER A 189 40.40 -10.67 1.92
N THR A 190 39.98 -11.14 0.74
CA THR A 190 40.83 -11.76 -0.29
C THR A 190 41.71 -10.77 -1.08
N GLN A 191 42.14 -9.68 -0.43
CA GLN A 191 43.00 -8.63 -0.97
C GLN A 191 44.38 -9.12 -1.42
N ASN A 192 44.56 -9.18 -2.74
CA ASN A 192 45.89 -9.07 -3.35
C ASN A 192 46.28 -7.59 -3.45
N ALA A 193 47.51 -7.26 -3.03
CA ALA A 193 48.02 -5.88 -2.92
C ALA A 193 48.42 -5.27 -4.28
N GLY A 194 47.44 -5.11 -5.18
CA GLY A 194 47.59 -4.49 -6.51
C GLY A 194 46.62 -3.32 -6.74
N LEU A 195 46.91 -2.50 -7.75
CA LEU A 195 46.16 -1.28 -8.05
C LEU A 195 44.70 -1.50 -8.53
N ASP A 196 44.41 -2.66 -9.13
CA ASP A 196 43.07 -3.01 -9.62
C ASP A 196 42.38 -3.97 -8.63
N TRP A 197 41.61 -3.40 -7.69
CA TRP A 197 40.94 -4.10 -6.59
C TRP A 197 39.90 -5.14 -7.03
N LEU A 198 39.23 -4.93 -8.17
CA LEU A 198 38.13 -5.80 -8.62
C LEU A 198 38.48 -6.53 -9.91
N PRO A 199 38.30 -7.86 -9.98
CA PRO A 199 38.29 -8.54 -11.26
C PRO A 199 37.16 -7.95 -12.13
N GLN A 200 37.40 -7.80 -13.43
CA GLN A 200 36.38 -7.24 -14.32
C GLN A 200 35.10 -8.08 -14.30
N ASP A 201 33.95 -7.41 -14.14
CA ASP A 201 32.62 -8.01 -14.19
C ASP A 201 32.46 -8.91 -15.43
N LYS A 202 32.28 -10.22 -15.19
CA LYS A 202 32.03 -11.20 -16.24
C LYS A 202 30.53 -11.21 -16.56
N VAL A 203 30.16 -11.06 -17.84
CA VAL A 203 28.78 -11.35 -18.25
C VAL A 203 28.62 -12.87 -18.33
N LEU A 204 27.74 -13.41 -17.47
CA LEU A 204 27.47 -14.84 -17.37
C LEU A 204 25.99 -15.11 -17.67
N VAL A 205 25.69 -16.28 -18.24
CA VAL A 205 24.32 -16.77 -18.38
C VAL A 205 24.04 -17.77 -17.27
N ILE A 206 23.08 -17.47 -16.38
CA ILE A 206 22.52 -18.48 -15.47
C ILE A 206 21.69 -19.44 -16.33
N LYS A 207 22.18 -20.66 -16.52
CA LYS A 207 21.49 -21.72 -17.28
C LYS A 207 20.34 -22.28 -16.47
N ASN A 208 20.65 -22.86 -15.32
CA ASN A 208 19.68 -23.40 -14.38
C ASN A 208 20.15 -23.31 -12.93
N VAL A 209 19.19 -23.46 -12.02
CA VAL A 209 19.41 -23.72 -10.60
C VAL A 209 19.05 -25.17 -10.35
N VAL A 210 19.98 -25.93 -9.78
CA VAL A 210 19.75 -27.32 -9.33
C VAL A 210 19.47 -27.31 -7.84
N LEU A 211 18.33 -27.84 -7.40
CA LEU A 211 18.04 -28.04 -5.98
C LEU A 211 18.30 -29.50 -5.61
N ARG A 212 18.93 -29.72 -4.45
CA ARG A 212 19.23 -31.05 -3.90
C ARG A 212 18.71 -31.14 -2.47
N SER A 213 18.21 -32.31 -2.08
CA SER A 213 17.69 -32.60 -0.73
C SER A 213 16.62 -31.59 -0.28
N ILE A 214 15.56 -31.50 -1.08
CA ILE A 214 14.48 -30.50 -0.97
C ILE A 214 13.79 -30.53 0.42
N PRO A 215 13.53 -29.36 1.04
CA PRO A 215 12.79 -29.26 2.29
C PRO A 215 11.28 -29.49 2.11
N HIS A 216 10.64 -30.09 3.13
CA HIS A 216 9.19 -30.27 3.20
C HIS A 216 8.50 -28.95 3.60
N LEU A 217 8.13 -28.12 2.62
CA LEU A 217 7.56 -26.78 2.86
C LEU A 217 6.04 -26.70 2.66
N ASP A 218 5.42 -27.76 2.17
CA ASP A 218 3.97 -27.90 2.02
C ASP A 218 3.40 -29.17 2.66
N ALA A 219 2.06 -29.22 2.75
CA ALA A 219 1.31 -30.31 3.37
C ALA A 219 1.43 -31.66 2.62
N GLU A 220 2.04 -31.68 1.43
CA GLU A 220 2.26 -32.86 0.62
C GLU A 220 3.70 -33.42 0.72
N GLY A 221 4.54 -32.81 1.56
CA GLY A 221 5.93 -33.23 1.76
C GLY A 221 6.90 -32.73 0.67
N GLY A 222 6.61 -31.59 0.03
CA GLY A 222 7.43 -31.05 -1.05
C GLY A 222 7.54 -29.53 -1.07
N CYS A 223 7.92 -28.97 -2.23
CA CYS A 223 7.87 -27.54 -2.51
C CYS A 223 7.61 -27.23 -3.99
N ARG A 224 7.16 -26.00 -4.29
CA ARG A 224 6.87 -25.50 -5.65
C ARG A 224 7.74 -24.26 -5.97
N PRO A 225 9.06 -24.45 -6.18
CA PRO A 225 10.03 -23.38 -6.25
C PRO A 225 9.87 -22.55 -7.54
N ILE A 226 9.88 -21.23 -7.39
CA ILE A 226 9.99 -20.23 -8.44
C ILE A 226 11.20 -19.34 -8.16
N ILE A 227 11.94 -19.01 -9.22
CA ILE A 227 13.13 -18.16 -9.15
C ILE A 227 12.80 -16.75 -9.62
N LYS A 228 13.34 -15.76 -8.91
CA LYS A 228 13.42 -14.35 -9.29
C LYS A 228 14.87 -13.90 -9.19
N ILE A 229 15.39 -13.24 -10.23
CA ILE A 229 16.76 -12.72 -10.28
C ILE A 229 16.70 -11.21 -10.41
N LEU A 230 17.43 -10.53 -9.53
CA LEU A 230 17.62 -9.09 -9.51
C LEU A 230 19.08 -8.78 -9.81
N GLY A 231 19.36 -7.78 -10.63
CA GLY A 231 20.71 -7.40 -11.03
C GLY A 231 20.73 -6.14 -11.88
N ARG A 232 21.91 -5.69 -12.29
CA ARG A 232 22.02 -4.67 -13.35
C ARG A 232 21.76 -5.30 -14.70
N ASP A 233 21.22 -4.53 -15.64
CA ASP A 233 21.12 -4.97 -17.03
C ASP A 233 22.55 -5.17 -17.60
N PRO A 234 22.92 -6.38 -18.05
CA PRO A 234 24.27 -6.68 -18.50
C PRO A 234 24.65 -5.95 -19.81
N PHE A 235 23.68 -5.42 -20.57
CA PHE A 235 23.86 -4.76 -21.87
C PHE A 235 23.71 -3.23 -21.80
N MET A 236 23.01 -2.68 -20.80
CA MET A 236 22.84 -1.24 -20.59
C MET A 236 23.89 -0.66 -19.64
N VAL A 237 25.16 -0.56 -20.08
CA VAL A 237 26.31 -0.14 -19.24
C VAL A 237 26.14 1.25 -18.59
N ALA A 238 25.36 2.14 -19.20
CA ALA A 238 25.05 3.47 -18.65
C ALA A 238 24.04 3.43 -17.50
N ASP A 239 23.15 2.42 -17.48
CA ASP A 239 22.12 2.27 -16.46
C ASP A 239 22.67 1.46 -15.27
N ARG A 240 22.77 2.14 -14.13
CA ARG A 240 23.24 1.53 -12.88
C ARG A 240 22.10 1.17 -11.94
N THR A 241 20.85 1.12 -12.39
CA THR A 241 19.73 0.67 -11.54
C THR A 241 19.68 -0.86 -11.41
N ALA A 242 19.13 -1.36 -10.31
CA ALA A 242 18.86 -2.79 -10.14
C ALA A 242 17.46 -3.10 -10.66
N LYS A 243 17.34 -4.09 -11.53
CA LYS A 243 16.09 -4.50 -12.20
C LYS A 243 15.80 -5.98 -11.97
N VAL A 244 14.55 -6.38 -12.15
CA VAL A 244 14.18 -7.81 -12.26
C VAL A 244 14.65 -8.30 -13.63
N LEU A 245 15.73 -9.08 -13.65
CA LEU A 245 16.29 -9.65 -14.89
C LEU A 245 15.54 -10.91 -15.33
N PHE A 246 14.98 -11.65 -14.37
CA PHE A 246 14.19 -12.85 -14.62
C PHE A 246 13.18 -13.08 -13.50
N SER A 247 12.00 -13.60 -13.84
CA SER A 247 11.06 -14.17 -12.89
C SER A 247 10.33 -15.35 -13.53
N THR A 248 10.16 -16.44 -12.78
CA THR A 248 9.46 -17.63 -13.24
C THR A 248 7.95 -17.34 -13.35
N PRO A 249 7.29 -17.58 -14.50
CA PRO A 249 5.86 -17.35 -14.64
C PRO A 249 5.03 -18.21 -13.67
N ARG A 250 4.07 -17.60 -12.95
CA ARG A 250 3.17 -18.29 -12.02
C ARG A 250 2.03 -19.05 -12.73
N ARG A 251 2.36 -19.84 -13.75
CA ARG A 251 1.41 -20.70 -14.49
C ARG A 251 1.69 -22.16 -14.15
N SER A 252 0.65 -22.98 -14.04
CA SER A 252 0.76 -24.41 -13.68
C SER A 252 1.66 -25.22 -14.61
N GLU A 253 1.78 -24.82 -15.88
CA GLU A 253 2.69 -25.44 -16.86
C GLU A 253 4.18 -25.18 -16.58
N HIS A 254 4.51 -24.11 -15.83
CA HIS A 254 5.88 -23.67 -15.51
C HIS A 254 6.27 -23.96 -14.06
N VAL A 255 5.32 -24.14 -13.15
CA VAL A 255 5.56 -24.41 -11.73
C VAL A 255 5.41 -25.90 -11.44
N ARG A 256 6.55 -26.60 -11.30
CA ARG A 256 6.56 -28.00 -10.88
C ARG A 256 6.52 -28.13 -9.36
N HIS A 257 5.93 -29.23 -8.90
CA HIS A 257 5.97 -29.66 -7.51
C HIS A 257 6.99 -30.76 -7.35
N TYR A 258 7.88 -30.61 -6.38
CA TYR A 258 8.98 -31.54 -6.15
C TYR A 258 8.85 -32.16 -4.75
N LYS A 259 8.98 -33.49 -4.66
CA LYS A 259 8.85 -34.28 -3.43
C LYS A 259 10.11 -35.12 -3.22
N GLN A 260 10.45 -35.40 -1.95
CA GLN A 260 11.69 -36.09 -1.57
C GLN A 260 11.63 -37.62 -1.78
N ALA A 261 11.22 -38.08 -2.96
CA ALA A 261 11.00 -39.51 -3.26
C ALA A 261 11.82 -40.08 -4.43
N ASP A 262 12.31 -39.24 -5.35
CA ASP A 262 13.13 -39.67 -6.49
C ASP A 262 14.53 -39.07 -6.42
N GLY A 263 15.55 -39.88 -6.69
CA GLY A 263 16.97 -39.48 -6.70
C GLY A 263 17.38 -38.65 -7.92
N GLU A 264 16.46 -37.94 -8.56
CA GLU A 264 16.74 -37.06 -9.70
C GLU A 264 17.22 -35.68 -9.22
N THR A 265 18.20 -35.10 -9.91
CA THR A 265 18.59 -33.71 -9.66
C THR A 265 17.57 -32.77 -10.28
N ASP A 266 16.78 -32.09 -9.45
CA ASP A 266 15.74 -31.16 -9.93
C ASP A 266 16.34 -29.86 -10.46
N LYS A 267 16.10 -29.59 -11.75
CA LYS A 267 16.65 -28.44 -12.47
C LYS A 267 15.56 -27.44 -12.83
N LEU A 268 15.76 -26.20 -12.43
CA LEU A 268 14.95 -25.05 -12.83
C LEU A 268 15.69 -24.30 -13.93
N ASP A 269 15.23 -24.40 -15.18
CA ASP A 269 15.82 -23.71 -16.33
C ASP A 269 15.45 -22.22 -16.35
N ILE A 270 16.44 -21.36 -16.59
CA ILE A 270 16.36 -19.90 -16.39
C ILE A 270 16.82 -19.14 -17.64
N HIS A 271 18.01 -19.46 -18.16
CA HIS A 271 18.64 -18.78 -19.31
C HIS A 271 18.68 -17.24 -19.20
N CYS A 272 19.12 -16.71 -18.06
CA CYS A 272 19.20 -15.27 -17.79
C CYS A 272 20.64 -14.75 -17.86
N ASN A 273 20.89 -13.68 -18.59
CA ASN A 273 22.18 -12.97 -18.59
C ASN A 273 22.30 -12.13 -17.31
N VAL A 274 23.45 -12.15 -16.65
CA VAL A 274 23.74 -11.41 -15.41
C VAL A 274 25.16 -10.84 -15.42
N ARG A 275 25.37 -9.74 -14.69
CA ARG A 275 26.64 -9.03 -14.57
C ARG A 275 26.73 -8.30 -13.22
N GLY A 276 27.93 -8.25 -12.64
CA GLY A 276 28.21 -7.56 -11.38
C GLY A 276 27.53 -8.24 -10.20
N ASP A 277 26.88 -7.44 -9.34
CA ASP A 277 26.12 -7.90 -8.18
C ASP A 277 24.74 -8.44 -8.59
N VAL A 278 24.44 -9.66 -8.15
CA VAL A 278 23.23 -10.41 -8.48
C VAL A 278 22.58 -10.92 -7.19
N VAL A 279 21.27 -10.71 -7.04
CA VAL A 279 20.46 -11.31 -5.97
C VAL A 279 19.51 -12.34 -6.58
N LEU A 280 19.62 -13.57 -6.14
CA LEU A 280 18.73 -14.67 -6.49
C LEU A 280 17.78 -14.94 -5.32
N GLU A 281 16.48 -14.90 -5.59
CA GLU A 281 15.41 -15.24 -4.63
C GLU A 281 14.70 -16.52 -5.12
N CYS A 282 14.63 -17.53 -4.26
CA CYS A 282 13.87 -18.76 -4.49
C CYS A 282 12.66 -18.80 -3.55
N MET A 283 11.44 -18.87 -4.08
CA MET A 283 10.19 -18.89 -3.31
C MET A 283 9.40 -20.17 -3.62
N SER A 284 8.83 -20.84 -2.63
CA SER A 284 7.87 -21.93 -2.86
C SER A 284 6.46 -21.36 -2.93
N LEU A 285 5.73 -21.65 -4.01
CA LEU A 285 4.31 -21.39 -4.11
C LEU A 285 3.48 -22.39 -3.28
N ASP A 286 2.27 -21.98 -2.93
CA ASP A 286 1.21 -22.85 -2.40
C ASP A 286 0.57 -23.70 -3.52
N ALA A 287 -0.34 -24.62 -3.14
CA ALA A 287 -1.01 -25.50 -4.10
C ALA A 287 -1.90 -24.74 -5.11
N ASN A 288 -2.36 -23.53 -4.75
CA ASN A 288 -3.19 -22.68 -5.58
C ASN A 288 -2.37 -21.78 -6.54
N LEU A 289 -1.04 -21.74 -6.38
CA LEU A 289 -0.09 -20.88 -7.11
C LEU A 289 -0.25 -19.37 -6.86
N GLU A 290 -1.03 -18.98 -5.85
CA GLU A 290 -1.35 -17.59 -5.54
C GLU A 290 -0.34 -16.98 -4.57
N HIS A 291 0.01 -17.70 -3.50
CA HIS A 291 0.92 -17.19 -2.46
C HIS A 291 2.27 -17.88 -2.49
N GLY A 292 3.35 -17.09 -2.42
CA GLY A 292 4.72 -17.58 -2.36
C GLY A 292 5.38 -17.32 -1.01
N LYS A 293 6.01 -18.34 -0.43
CA LYS A 293 6.87 -18.23 0.76
C LYS A 293 8.33 -18.27 0.32
N LEU A 294 9.15 -17.33 0.77
CA LEU A 294 10.58 -17.32 0.45
C LEU A 294 11.28 -18.55 1.06
N MET A 295 12.00 -19.32 0.23
CA MET A 295 12.79 -20.48 0.66
C MET A 295 14.19 -20.05 1.05
N PHE A 296 14.86 -19.29 0.18
CA PHE A 296 16.17 -18.72 0.44
C PHE A 296 16.44 -17.55 -0.50
N ARG A 297 17.41 -16.72 -0.11
CA ARG A 297 18.05 -15.73 -0.97
C ARG A 297 19.56 -15.99 -1.01
N ALA A 298 20.22 -15.59 -2.09
CA ALA A 298 21.66 -15.52 -2.18
C ALA A 298 22.08 -14.30 -3.01
N MET A 299 22.94 -13.45 -2.44
CA MET A 299 23.59 -12.36 -3.16
C MET A 299 25.04 -12.72 -3.50
N PHE A 300 25.44 -12.62 -4.76
CA PHE A 300 26.79 -12.96 -5.21
C PHE A 300 27.24 -12.01 -6.33
N ASN A 301 28.56 -11.91 -6.54
CA ASN A 301 29.12 -11.09 -7.59
C ASN A 301 29.79 -11.97 -8.68
N THR A 302 29.43 -11.72 -9.95
CA THR A 302 29.90 -12.49 -11.12
C THR A 302 31.42 -12.50 -11.31
N ALA A 303 32.15 -11.47 -10.84
CA ALA A 303 33.61 -11.40 -10.93
C ALA A 303 34.29 -12.57 -10.19
N PHE A 304 33.72 -12.94 -9.04
CA PHE A 304 34.21 -13.96 -8.11
C PHE A 304 33.70 -15.39 -8.43
N VAL A 305 32.96 -15.57 -9.52
CA VAL A 305 32.59 -16.91 -10.02
C VAL A 305 33.76 -17.50 -10.83
N SER A 306 34.33 -18.58 -10.31
CA SER A 306 35.46 -19.32 -10.90
C SER A 306 35.04 -20.50 -11.77
N ASP A 307 34.21 -21.40 -11.25
CA ASP A 307 34.10 -22.78 -11.76
C ASP A 307 32.86 -23.05 -12.63
N ASN A 308 32.28 -22.00 -13.22
CA ASN A 308 30.97 -22.03 -13.92
C ASN A 308 29.80 -22.61 -13.10
N VAL A 309 29.98 -22.88 -11.80
CA VAL A 309 28.93 -23.31 -10.87
C VAL A 309 29.18 -22.60 -9.53
N LEU A 310 28.16 -21.94 -8.98
CA LEU A 310 28.19 -21.46 -7.60
C LEU A 310 27.39 -22.45 -6.76
N LYS A 311 28.09 -23.21 -5.91
CA LYS A 311 27.47 -24.12 -4.94
C LYS A 311 27.14 -23.36 -3.67
N LEU A 312 25.90 -23.50 -3.22
CA LEU A 312 25.39 -22.92 -2.00
C LEU A 312 24.90 -24.08 -1.12
N GLU A 313 25.59 -24.33 -0.02
CA GLU A 313 25.11 -25.19 1.07
C GLU A 313 24.18 -24.38 1.99
N PHE A 314 23.46 -25.03 2.90
CA PHE A 314 22.53 -24.37 3.82
C PHE A 314 23.16 -23.19 4.59
N ASP A 315 24.37 -23.35 5.13
CA ASP A 315 25.11 -22.28 5.82
C ASP A 315 25.60 -21.16 4.88
N GLY A 316 25.51 -21.39 3.56
CA GLY A 316 25.77 -20.43 2.50
C GLY A 316 24.51 -19.72 1.96
N MET A 317 23.33 -19.92 2.55
CA MET A 317 22.07 -19.34 2.05
C MET A 317 21.38 -18.45 3.07
N ASP A 318 20.85 -17.31 2.63
CA ASP A 318 20.04 -16.44 3.48
C ASP A 318 18.65 -17.06 3.63
N VAL A 319 18.45 -17.83 4.72
CA VAL A 319 17.22 -18.56 5.03
C VAL A 319 16.35 -17.84 6.08
N PRO A 320 15.02 -18.08 6.11
CA PRO A 320 14.13 -17.51 7.14
C PRO A 320 14.53 -17.93 8.56
N TRP A 321 14.41 -16.99 9.51
CA TRP A 321 14.74 -17.26 10.92
C TRP A 321 13.81 -18.30 11.57
N ASP A 322 12.54 -18.34 11.15
CA ASP A 322 11.46 -19.13 11.74
C ASP A 322 11.46 -20.61 11.33
N ARG A 323 12.31 -21.03 10.39
CA ARG A 323 12.20 -22.35 9.72
C ARG A 323 13.48 -23.14 9.62
N LYS A 324 14.55 -22.79 10.34
CA LYS A 324 15.84 -23.50 10.25
C LYS A 324 15.70 -25.03 10.42
N ASP A 325 14.81 -25.48 11.28
CA ASP A 325 14.57 -26.91 11.56
C ASP A 325 13.80 -27.66 10.44
N GLN A 326 13.25 -26.95 9.44
CA GLN A 326 12.51 -27.52 8.31
C GLN A 326 13.40 -27.86 7.11
N TYR A 327 14.68 -27.50 7.15
CA TYR A 327 15.63 -27.75 6.05
C TYR A 327 16.51 -28.96 6.37
N PRO A 328 16.61 -29.95 5.46
CA PRO A 328 17.63 -30.99 5.56
C PRO A 328 19.03 -30.37 5.60
N LYS A 329 19.93 -30.90 6.45
CA LYS A 329 21.32 -30.44 6.52
C LYS A 329 22.08 -30.57 5.20
N GLU A 330 21.62 -31.48 4.34
CA GLU A 330 22.17 -31.74 3.01
C GLU A 330 21.53 -30.87 1.91
N PHE A 331 20.63 -29.93 2.26
CA PHE A 331 20.01 -29.03 1.30
C PHE A 331 21.06 -28.14 0.63
N MET A 332 21.07 -28.17 -0.70
CA MET A 332 22.05 -27.46 -1.52
C MET A 332 21.38 -26.89 -2.78
N ALA A 333 21.80 -25.70 -3.18
CA ALA A 333 21.47 -25.10 -4.47
C ALA A 333 22.74 -24.91 -5.30
N GLU A 334 22.79 -25.47 -6.51
CA GLU A 334 23.88 -25.28 -7.46
C GLU A 334 23.40 -24.35 -8.59
N ILE A 335 23.95 -23.14 -8.66
CA ILE A 335 23.65 -22.18 -9.72
C ILE A 335 24.64 -22.43 -10.87
N VAL A 336 24.16 -22.91 -12.01
CA VAL A 336 25.01 -23.28 -13.15
C VAL A 336 25.07 -22.14 -14.16
N PHE A 337 26.28 -21.74 -14.52
CA PHE A 337 26.59 -20.66 -15.45
C PHE A 337 27.13 -21.16 -16.80
N SER A 338 27.08 -20.29 -17.80
CA SER A 338 27.95 -20.37 -18.98
C SER A 338 28.43 -18.98 -19.40
N GLN A 339 29.56 -18.93 -20.09
CA GLN A 339 30.06 -17.70 -20.71
C GLN A 339 29.18 -17.30 -21.91
N VAL A 340 29.18 -16.01 -22.25
CA VAL A 340 28.52 -15.48 -23.44
C VAL A 340 29.52 -15.49 -24.60
N ASP A 341 29.23 -16.23 -25.67
CA ASP A 341 30.06 -16.23 -26.88
C ASP A 341 30.07 -14.85 -27.53
N ALA A 342 31.27 -14.30 -27.77
CA ALA A 342 31.48 -12.95 -28.29
C ALA A 342 30.84 -12.67 -29.67
N ALA A 343 30.54 -13.73 -30.44
CA ALA A 343 29.81 -13.63 -31.72
C ALA A 343 28.32 -13.27 -31.53
N SER A 344 27.73 -13.63 -30.40
CA SER A 344 26.31 -13.38 -30.08
C SER A 344 26.01 -11.89 -29.88
N SER A 345 27.01 -11.15 -29.39
CA SER A 345 26.92 -9.75 -28.98
C SER A 345 26.62 -8.78 -30.13
N LEU A 346 26.94 -9.17 -31.37
CA LEU A 346 26.84 -8.31 -32.55
C LEU A 346 25.52 -8.41 -33.32
N VAL A 347 24.65 -9.38 -32.98
CA VAL A 347 23.45 -9.71 -33.78
C VAL A 347 22.15 -9.11 -33.20
N MET A 348 22.17 -8.55 -31.99
CA MET A 348 20.95 -8.07 -31.29
C MET A 348 20.68 -6.55 -31.36
N VAL A 349 21.45 -5.78 -32.14
CA VAL A 349 21.22 -4.32 -32.28
C VAL A 349 20.11 -3.99 -33.28
N ASP A 350 19.87 -4.85 -34.28
CA ASP A 350 18.75 -4.74 -35.22
C ASP A 350 17.88 -6.01 -35.15
N LEU A 351 16.69 -5.91 -34.53
CA LEU A 351 15.47 -6.66 -34.87
C LEU A 351 14.32 -6.24 -33.94
N SER A 352 13.17 -5.88 -34.54
CA SER A 352 11.99 -5.36 -33.83
C SER A 352 11.29 -6.38 -32.92
N SER A 353 10.63 -5.88 -31.88
CA SER A 353 10.06 -6.64 -30.76
C SER A 353 8.94 -7.63 -31.11
N GLU A 354 8.28 -7.53 -32.27
CA GLU A 354 7.11 -8.36 -32.62
C GLU A 354 7.43 -9.80 -33.10
N GLU A 355 8.69 -10.11 -33.45
CA GLU A 355 9.04 -11.47 -33.94
C GLU A 355 9.53 -12.44 -32.84
N LYS A 356 9.90 -11.95 -31.65
CA LYS A 356 10.38 -12.81 -30.55
C LYS A 356 9.29 -13.71 -29.97
N GLU A 357 8.03 -13.30 -30.04
CA GLU A 357 6.90 -14.11 -29.56
C GLU A 357 6.49 -15.16 -30.62
N LYS A 358 6.35 -14.73 -31.89
CA LYS A 358 5.97 -15.62 -33.02
C LYS A 358 6.99 -16.73 -33.33
N ARG A 359 8.25 -16.60 -32.90
CA ARG A 359 9.25 -17.68 -33.00
C ARG A 359 9.23 -18.69 -31.84
N LYS A 360 8.70 -18.35 -30.66
CA LYS A 360 8.62 -19.29 -29.53
C LYS A 360 7.53 -20.35 -29.72
N GLU A 361 6.36 -20.00 -30.25
CA GLU A 361 5.30 -21.01 -30.52
C GLU A 361 5.59 -21.90 -31.74
N LYS A 362 6.34 -21.43 -32.74
CA LYS A 362 6.60 -22.21 -33.97
C LYS A 362 7.68 -23.28 -33.82
N SER A 363 8.45 -23.29 -32.73
CA SER A 363 9.51 -24.27 -32.51
C SER A 363 9.10 -25.50 -31.66
N MET A 364 7.83 -25.59 -31.24
CA MET A 364 7.29 -26.71 -30.42
C MET A 364 6.11 -27.45 -31.07
N ARG A 365 5.94 -27.38 -32.40
CA ARG A 365 4.99 -28.24 -33.14
C ARG A 365 5.63 -28.86 -34.37
N LYS A 366 6.42 -29.93 -34.17
CA LYS A 366 6.76 -30.92 -35.20
C LYS A 366 7.43 -32.20 -34.65
N ILE A 367 6.66 -33.06 -33.97
CA ILE A 367 6.96 -34.49 -33.87
C ILE A 367 5.64 -35.26 -33.98
N GLU A 368 5.43 -35.92 -35.12
CA GLU A 368 4.54 -37.10 -35.25
C GLU A 368 5.42 -38.27 -35.74
N PRO A 369 5.02 -39.54 -35.49
CA PRO A 369 5.98 -40.63 -35.37
C PRO A 369 6.27 -41.38 -36.68
N GLU A 370 7.55 -41.57 -37.00
CA GLU A 370 7.98 -42.57 -38.00
C GLU A 370 8.72 -43.75 -37.37
N LYS A 371 8.00 -44.89 -37.36
CA LYS A 371 8.45 -46.27 -37.60
C LYS A 371 9.93 -46.61 -37.38
N LEU A 372 10.18 -47.40 -36.33
CA LEU A 372 11.31 -48.34 -36.30
C LEU A 372 11.02 -49.57 -37.18
N PRO A 373 11.93 -49.99 -38.07
CA PRO A 373 11.94 -51.32 -38.66
C PRO A 373 12.59 -52.36 -37.73
N ALA A 374 12.42 -53.64 -38.06
CA ALA A 374 12.59 -54.78 -37.16
C ALA A 374 13.96 -55.52 -37.27
N GLU A 375 14.01 -56.67 -36.59
CA GLU A 375 15.03 -57.75 -36.53
C GLU A 375 15.95 -57.73 -35.28
N GLY A 376 16.15 -58.83 -34.54
CA GLY A 376 15.51 -60.17 -34.61
C GLY A 376 16.30 -61.25 -33.84
N LYS A 377 15.63 -62.33 -33.40
CA LYS A 377 16.12 -63.53 -32.65
C LYS A 377 16.42 -63.27 -31.15
N ALA A 378 15.67 -63.83 -30.19
CA ALA A 378 15.53 -65.24 -29.77
C ALA A 378 16.78 -65.76 -29.02
N VAL A 379 16.70 -66.41 -27.84
CA VAL A 379 16.15 -67.76 -27.61
C VAL A 379 16.07 -68.11 -26.08
N THR A 380 15.04 -68.88 -25.65
CA THR A 380 14.89 -69.65 -24.36
C THR A 380 14.88 -68.92 -22.99
N SER A 381 14.28 -69.44 -21.90
CA SER A 381 13.56 -70.72 -21.60
C SER A 381 12.68 -70.63 -20.34
N VAL A 382 11.54 -71.38 -20.31
CA VAL A 382 10.89 -72.09 -19.17
C VAL A 382 10.62 -71.29 -17.86
N GLY A 383 9.45 -71.29 -17.20
CA GLY A 383 8.20 -72.08 -17.25
C GLY A 383 7.45 -71.93 -15.90
N ASP A 384 6.27 -72.50 -15.60
CA ASP A 384 5.22 -73.15 -16.41
C ASP A 384 3.93 -73.37 -15.55
N SER A 385 2.73 -73.18 -16.11
CA SER A 385 1.38 -73.54 -15.58
C SER A 385 0.87 -72.80 -14.30
N ALA A 386 -0.43 -72.66 -13.97
CA ALA A 386 -1.74 -73.05 -14.53
C ALA A 386 -2.80 -71.97 -14.09
N SER A 387 -4.10 -71.94 -14.41
CA SER A 387 -5.07 -72.96 -14.85
C SER A 387 -6.36 -72.29 -15.42
N SER A 388 -7.22 -73.11 -16.04
CA SER A 388 -8.57 -72.82 -16.58
C SER A 388 -9.53 -72.10 -15.59
N SER A 389 -10.53 -71.33 -16.06
CA SER A 389 -11.71 -71.89 -16.73
C SER A 389 -12.66 -70.86 -17.36
N ALA A 390 -13.31 -71.25 -18.47
CA ALA A 390 -14.51 -70.62 -19.04
C ALA A 390 -15.78 -71.33 -18.50
N ILE A 391 -17.02 -70.93 -18.77
CA ILE A 391 -17.78 -71.23 -20.01
C ILE A 391 -19.20 -70.59 -19.91
N ASN A 392 -19.61 -69.81 -20.93
CA ASN A 392 -20.92 -69.76 -21.67
C ASN A 392 -22.29 -69.69 -20.91
N ASN A 393 -23.45 -69.26 -21.49
CA ASN A 393 -23.86 -68.79 -22.84
C ASN A 393 -25.26 -68.08 -22.81
N GLY A 394 -25.64 -67.41 -23.92
CA GLY A 394 -27.05 -67.10 -24.33
C GLY A 394 -27.45 -65.61 -24.29
N SER A 395 -27.62 -64.84 -25.39
CA SER A 395 -28.51 -64.91 -26.58
C SER A 395 -30.00 -64.57 -26.28
N VAL A 396 -30.79 -63.79 -27.06
CA VAL A 396 -30.61 -63.16 -28.40
C VAL A 396 -31.83 -62.23 -28.71
N GLU A 397 -31.72 -61.27 -29.66
CA GLU A 397 -32.81 -60.53 -30.41
C GLU A 397 -33.87 -59.66 -29.66
N ALA A 398 -34.61 -58.69 -30.25
CA ALA A 398 -34.41 -57.80 -31.43
C ALA A 398 -35.52 -56.72 -31.59
N THR A 399 -35.27 -55.77 -32.52
CA THR A 399 -36.24 -54.99 -33.35
C THR A 399 -37.08 -53.84 -32.79
N ALA A 400 -37.41 -52.92 -33.71
CA ALA A 400 -37.90 -51.56 -33.51
C ALA A 400 -39.41 -51.37 -33.83
N ALA A 401 -39.89 -50.13 -33.57
CA ALA A 401 -40.77 -49.31 -34.43
C ALA A 401 -42.26 -49.04 -34.02
N VAL A 402 -42.59 -47.72 -34.02
CA VAL A 402 -43.72 -47.08 -34.77
C VAL A 402 -45.13 -46.86 -34.13
N VAL A 403 -45.39 -45.59 -33.75
CA VAL A 403 -46.47 -44.66 -34.21
C VAL A 403 -47.78 -44.37 -33.40
N SER A 404 -48.12 -43.05 -33.42
CA SER A 404 -49.40 -42.32 -33.16
C SER A 404 -49.97 -42.31 -31.73
N ASN A 405 -50.24 -41.16 -31.07
CA ASN A 405 -50.96 -39.89 -31.41
C ASN A 405 -52.50 -39.97 -31.32
N LEU A 406 -53.11 -39.09 -30.50
CA LEU A 406 -53.76 -37.84 -30.95
C LEU A 406 -54.45 -37.07 -29.78
N VAL A 407 -54.16 -35.75 -29.67
CA VAL A 407 -55.12 -34.63 -29.37
C VAL A 407 -55.78 -34.58 -27.95
N GLN A 408 -55.86 -33.47 -27.20
CA GLN A 408 -56.12 -32.05 -27.56
C GLN A 408 -55.50 -31.02 -26.57
N ILE A 409 -55.42 -29.75 -26.99
CA ILE A 409 -54.85 -28.54 -26.33
C ILE A 409 -56.01 -27.52 -26.12
N PRO A 410 -56.13 -26.76 -25.00
CA PRO A 410 -55.61 -25.37 -24.87
C PRO A 410 -55.33 -24.88 -23.40
N ASP A 411 -54.65 -23.75 -23.07
CA ASP A 411 -53.77 -22.79 -23.76
C ASP A 411 -52.85 -22.07 -22.71
N LEU A 412 -52.17 -20.99 -23.12
CA LEU A 412 -51.41 -19.97 -22.35
C LEU A 412 -49.87 -20.11 -22.34
N THR A 413 -49.35 -20.20 -23.56
CA THR A 413 -48.34 -19.26 -24.10
C THR A 413 -47.06 -18.98 -23.29
N LEU A 414 -46.01 -19.74 -23.60
CA LEU A 414 -44.60 -19.30 -23.62
C LEU A 414 -43.98 -19.68 -24.97
N PRO A 415 -43.67 -18.73 -25.88
CA PRO A 415 -43.07 -19.05 -27.17
C PRO A 415 -41.54 -19.15 -27.08
N LYS A 416 -40.97 -20.20 -27.66
CA LYS A 416 -39.54 -20.30 -27.94
C LYS A 416 -39.16 -19.29 -29.04
N GLN A 417 -38.01 -18.62 -28.91
CA GLN A 417 -37.39 -17.88 -30.00
C GLN A 417 -36.36 -18.76 -30.73
N GLU A 418 -36.42 -18.78 -32.06
CA GLU A 418 -35.29 -19.21 -32.90
C GLU A 418 -34.47 -18.00 -33.37
N LYS A 419 -33.16 -18.09 -33.14
CA LYS A 419 -32.05 -17.50 -33.91
C LYS A 419 -32.28 -16.16 -34.64
N VAL A 420 -31.90 -15.07 -33.97
CA VAL A 420 -31.24 -13.90 -34.59
C VAL A 420 -30.00 -13.57 -33.76
N TYR A 421 -28.95 -13.06 -34.42
CA TYR A 421 -27.63 -12.78 -33.82
C TYR A 421 -27.69 -11.97 -32.51
N GLN A 422 -27.00 -12.44 -31.47
CA GLN A 422 -26.63 -11.66 -30.30
C GLN A 422 -25.12 -11.77 -30.05
N GLN A 423 -24.52 -10.66 -29.64
CA GLN A 423 -23.10 -10.52 -29.34
C GLN A 423 -22.76 -11.23 -28.03
N ASP A 424 -21.64 -11.96 -27.99
CA ASP A 424 -21.05 -12.40 -26.72
C ASP A 424 -20.62 -11.15 -25.92
N GLY A 425 -21.42 -10.81 -24.91
CA GLY A 425 -21.14 -9.72 -24.00
C GLY A 425 -19.92 -10.05 -23.14
N SER A 426 -18.82 -9.34 -23.37
CA SER A 426 -17.63 -9.40 -22.52
C SER A 426 -18.02 -9.14 -21.06
N ARG A 427 -17.81 -10.12 -20.17
CA ARG A 427 -17.86 -9.90 -18.72
C ARG A 427 -16.75 -8.92 -18.36
N SER A 428 -17.12 -7.64 -18.21
CA SER A 428 -16.20 -6.59 -17.77
C SER A 428 -15.82 -6.85 -16.31
N SER A 429 -14.67 -7.49 -16.11
CA SER A 429 -13.95 -7.41 -14.84
C SER A 429 -13.76 -5.94 -14.50
N THR A 430 -14.39 -5.47 -13.42
CA THR A 430 -14.25 -4.09 -12.96
C THR A 430 -12.87 -3.92 -12.33
N SER A 431 -11.84 -3.85 -13.17
CA SER A 431 -10.48 -3.53 -12.76
C SER A 431 -10.48 -2.17 -12.05
N MET A 432 -9.89 -2.11 -10.86
CA MET A 432 -9.51 -0.84 -10.25
C MET A 432 -8.79 0.01 -11.29
N SER A 433 -9.20 1.28 -11.45
CA SER A 433 -8.89 2.07 -12.64
C SER A 433 -7.38 2.31 -12.80
N SER A 434 -6.74 1.53 -13.67
CA SER A 434 -5.38 1.74 -14.15
C SER A 434 -5.35 2.93 -15.12
N GLY A 435 -5.45 4.15 -14.57
CA GLY A 435 -5.32 5.39 -15.33
C GLY A 435 -3.91 5.95 -15.19
N TYR A 436 -3.29 6.34 -16.30
CA TYR A 436 -2.03 7.08 -16.29
C TYR A 436 -2.25 8.50 -15.74
N ASN A 437 -1.34 9.03 -14.93
CA ASN A 437 -1.47 10.39 -14.40
C ASN A 437 -0.91 11.44 -15.36
N VAL A 438 0.27 11.17 -15.96
CA VAL A 438 0.99 12.09 -16.85
C VAL A 438 1.47 11.34 -18.10
N PHE A 439 1.35 11.96 -19.27
CA PHE A 439 1.94 11.46 -20.53
C PHE A 439 2.97 12.47 -21.06
N LEU A 440 4.14 11.98 -21.44
CA LEU A 440 5.22 12.78 -22.05
C LEU A 440 5.29 12.48 -23.56
N SER A 441 5.08 13.47 -24.43
CA SER A 441 5.34 13.34 -25.88
C SER A 441 6.63 14.07 -26.22
N PHE A 442 7.60 13.37 -26.82
CA PHE A 442 8.93 13.92 -27.06
C PHE A 442 9.64 13.22 -28.21
N ARG A 443 10.68 13.87 -28.76
CA ARG A 443 11.54 13.25 -29.77
C ARG A 443 12.72 12.56 -29.09
N GLY A 444 12.66 11.23 -29.02
CA GLY A 444 13.69 10.40 -28.37
C GLY A 444 15.15 10.83 -28.62
N PRO A 445 15.62 10.91 -29.87
CA PRO A 445 17.00 11.34 -30.18
C PRO A 445 17.40 12.74 -29.72
N ASP A 446 16.43 13.63 -29.45
CA ASP A 446 16.69 15.04 -29.16
C ASP A 446 16.73 15.32 -27.65
N THR A 447 15.89 14.64 -26.86
CA THR A 447 15.66 14.97 -25.44
C THR A 447 15.72 13.78 -24.46
N ARG A 448 15.76 12.53 -24.95
CA ARG A 448 15.65 11.32 -24.07
C ARG A 448 16.73 11.28 -22.98
N SER A 449 17.97 11.70 -23.27
CA SER A 449 19.08 11.66 -22.31
C SER A 449 19.26 12.95 -21.48
N GLY A 450 18.39 13.95 -21.68
CA GLY A 450 18.41 15.23 -20.95
C GLY A 450 17.13 15.42 -20.16
N ILE A 451 16.45 16.55 -20.37
CA ILE A 451 15.21 16.92 -19.66
C ILE A 451 14.16 15.81 -19.57
N THR A 452 13.97 15.00 -20.61
CA THR A 452 12.97 13.93 -20.58
C THR A 452 13.32 12.85 -19.56
N ASN A 453 14.60 12.48 -19.41
CA ASN A 453 15.03 11.52 -18.38
C ASN A 453 14.79 12.07 -16.97
N PHE A 454 15.10 13.34 -16.74
CA PHE A 454 14.88 13.99 -15.45
C PHE A 454 13.39 14.07 -15.09
N LEU A 455 12.53 14.42 -16.04
CA LEU A 455 11.08 14.40 -15.86
C LEU A 455 10.54 12.98 -15.61
N TYR A 456 10.96 11.96 -16.36
CA TYR A 456 10.59 10.56 -16.09
C TYR A 456 10.99 10.12 -14.67
N THR A 457 12.23 10.42 -14.28
CA THR A 457 12.80 10.04 -12.98
C THR A 457 12.04 10.69 -11.83
N ARG A 458 11.70 11.98 -11.93
CA ARG A 458 11.06 12.73 -10.83
C ARG A 458 9.53 12.65 -10.80
N LEU A 459 8.87 12.37 -11.93
CA LEU A 459 7.41 12.21 -12.00
C LEU A 459 6.94 10.75 -11.84
N LEU A 460 7.85 9.79 -11.66
CA LEU A 460 7.57 8.35 -11.52
C LEU A 460 6.65 7.81 -12.63
N VAL A 461 6.85 8.27 -13.87
CA VAL A 461 6.03 7.86 -15.02
C VAL A 461 6.43 6.44 -15.45
N GLY A 462 5.43 5.56 -15.60
CA GLY A 462 5.62 4.15 -15.93
C GLY A 462 6.22 3.86 -17.32
N GLU A 463 6.39 2.56 -17.60
CA GLU A 463 7.18 1.96 -18.69
C GLU A 463 6.93 2.50 -20.12
N GLU A 464 7.92 2.34 -21.01
CA GLU A 464 7.80 2.71 -22.43
C GLU A 464 6.77 1.82 -23.17
N PHE A 465 5.81 2.45 -23.87
CA PHE A 465 4.68 1.76 -24.49
C PHE A 465 4.95 1.15 -25.87
N GLY A 466 4.36 -0.03 -26.07
CA GLY A 466 4.05 -0.59 -27.39
C GLY A 466 2.73 -0.05 -27.97
N PRO A 467 1.92 -0.87 -28.67
CA PRO A 467 0.79 -0.40 -29.50
C PRO A 467 -0.41 0.23 -28.77
N GLU A 468 -0.35 0.41 -27.45
CA GLU A 468 -1.41 0.97 -26.60
C GLU A 468 -1.33 2.50 -26.42
N LEU A 469 -0.36 3.15 -27.09
CA LEU A 469 0.00 4.57 -26.96
C LEU A 469 -1.19 5.54 -27.01
N LEU A 470 -2.14 5.36 -27.94
CA LEU A 470 -3.31 6.25 -28.06
C LEU A 470 -4.28 6.08 -26.88
N THR A 471 -4.40 4.86 -26.35
CA THR A 471 -5.19 4.57 -25.15
C THR A 471 -4.57 5.28 -23.95
N ALA A 472 -3.25 5.19 -23.78
CA ALA A 472 -2.52 5.86 -22.72
C ALA A 472 -2.72 7.39 -22.75
N ILE A 473 -2.51 8.04 -23.91
CA ILE A 473 -2.81 9.48 -24.08
C ILE A 473 -4.26 9.80 -23.72
N SER A 474 -5.22 8.94 -24.09
CA SER A 474 -6.64 9.17 -23.83
C SER A 474 -7.05 9.01 -22.35
N GLN A 475 -6.24 8.31 -21.56
CA GLN A 475 -6.45 8.04 -20.13
C GLN A 475 -5.64 8.99 -19.23
N SER A 476 -4.63 9.69 -19.76
CA SER A 476 -3.79 10.61 -18.98
C SER A 476 -4.51 11.88 -18.54
N LYS A 477 -4.27 12.31 -17.29
CA LYS A 477 -4.84 13.56 -16.74
C LYS A 477 -4.09 14.80 -17.25
N ILE A 478 -2.76 14.72 -17.32
CA ILE A 478 -1.87 15.76 -17.83
C ILE A 478 -1.08 15.22 -19.04
N ALA A 479 -0.94 16.05 -20.07
CA ALA A 479 -0.18 15.77 -21.29
C ALA A 479 0.92 16.83 -21.49
N ILE A 480 2.18 16.41 -21.60
CA ILE A 480 3.36 17.29 -21.68
C ILE A 480 4.08 17.05 -23.00
N PRO A 481 3.82 17.85 -24.05
CA PRO A 481 4.60 17.84 -25.28
C PRO A 481 5.90 18.63 -25.11
N ILE A 482 7.03 17.98 -25.39
CA ILE A 482 8.39 18.53 -25.33
C ILE A 482 8.86 18.80 -26.75
N PHE A 483 8.70 20.04 -27.20
CA PHE A 483 9.06 20.49 -28.54
C PHE A 483 10.57 20.73 -28.67
N SER A 484 11.22 19.90 -29.48
CA SER A 484 12.61 20.04 -29.90
C SER A 484 12.73 20.43 -31.37
N LYS A 485 13.93 20.79 -31.86
CA LYS A 485 14.18 21.12 -33.28
C LYS A 485 13.77 19.98 -34.23
N GLY A 486 13.92 18.73 -33.81
CA GLY A 486 13.54 17.54 -34.59
C GLY A 486 12.14 16.99 -34.32
N TYR A 487 11.32 17.59 -33.44
CA TYR A 487 10.01 17.04 -33.05
C TYR A 487 9.07 16.81 -34.26
N ALA A 488 8.93 17.82 -35.13
CA ALA A 488 8.09 17.71 -36.33
C ALA A 488 8.62 16.74 -37.40
N SER A 489 9.87 16.27 -37.32
CA SER A 489 10.35 15.20 -38.21
C SER A 489 9.63 13.87 -37.94
N SER A 490 9.15 13.66 -36.71
CA SER A 490 8.49 12.41 -36.28
C SER A 490 6.99 12.44 -36.51
N LYS A 491 6.52 11.57 -37.42
CA LYS A 491 5.09 11.32 -37.62
C LYS A 491 4.38 10.85 -36.34
N TRP A 492 5.07 10.12 -35.47
CA TRP A 492 4.52 9.65 -34.19
C TRP A 492 4.23 10.82 -33.26
N CYS A 493 5.20 11.67 -33.00
CA CYS A 493 5.05 12.86 -32.15
C CYS A 493 3.94 13.80 -32.66
N LEU A 494 3.85 14.00 -33.98
CA LEU A 494 2.77 14.79 -34.60
C LEU A 494 1.37 14.16 -34.44
N ASN A 495 1.27 12.83 -34.44
CA ASN A 495 0.00 12.11 -34.20
C ASN A 495 -0.39 12.13 -32.71
N GLU A 496 0.58 11.92 -31.81
CA GLU A 496 0.39 12.04 -30.36
C GLU A 496 -0.15 13.44 -30.00
N LEU A 497 0.44 14.49 -30.58
CA LEU A 497 0.00 15.88 -30.36
C LEU A 497 -1.44 16.13 -30.83
N VAL A 498 -1.84 15.57 -31.98
CA VAL A 498 -3.24 15.65 -32.44
C VAL A 498 -4.17 14.96 -31.43
N GLN A 499 -3.79 13.77 -30.95
CA GLN A 499 -4.58 13.03 -29.95
C GLN A 499 -4.71 13.83 -28.63
N MET A 500 -3.63 14.45 -28.15
CA MET A 500 -3.67 15.33 -26.96
C MET A 500 -4.67 16.48 -27.14
N VAL A 501 -4.66 17.14 -28.30
CA VAL A 501 -5.58 18.25 -28.59
C VAL A 501 -7.04 17.80 -28.69
N GLU A 502 -7.30 16.61 -29.22
CA GLU A 502 -8.65 16.01 -29.25
C GLU A 502 -9.10 15.59 -27.83
N CYS A 503 -8.23 14.98 -27.02
CA CYS A 503 -8.49 14.63 -25.62
C CYS A 503 -8.71 15.87 -24.73
N SER A 504 -7.95 16.95 -24.93
CA SER A 504 -8.11 18.20 -24.18
C SER A 504 -9.48 18.84 -24.42
N LYS A 505 -9.95 18.85 -25.66
CA LYS A 505 -11.28 19.37 -26.04
C LYS A 505 -12.45 18.53 -25.54
N THR A 506 -12.29 17.21 -25.47
CA THR A 506 -13.39 16.27 -25.17
C THR A 506 -13.44 15.82 -23.70
N ARG A 507 -12.30 15.75 -23.02
CA ARG A 507 -12.16 15.19 -21.65
C ARG A 507 -11.49 16.15 -20.64
N ARG A 508 -11.30 17.43 -21.00
CA ARG A 508 -10.59 18.43 -20.18
C ARG A 508 -9.15 18.03 -19.77
N GLN A 509 -8.49 17.16 -20.53
CA GLN A 509 -7.07 16.86 -20.34
C GLN A 509 -6.24 18.14 -20.40
N LYS A 510 -5.36 18.35 -19.41
CA LYS A 510 -4.52 19.54 -19.33
C LYS A 510 -3.24 19.36 -20.15
N ILE A 511 -3.00 20.27 -21.10
CA ILE A 511 -1.76 20.28 -21.89
C ILE A 511 -0.79 21.29 -21.29
N MET A 512 0.46 20.88 -21.10
CA MET A 512 1.55 21.67 -20.53
C MET A 512 2.78 21.62 -21.46
N PRO A 513 2.94 22.56 -22.41
CA PRO A 513 4.04 22.48 -23.38
C PRO A 513 5.39 22.91 -22.79
N ILE A 514 6.44 22.22 -23.22
CA ILE A 514 7.84 22.57 -22.97
C ILE A 514 8.51 22.81 -24.33
N PHE A 515 9.20 23.94 -24.47
CA PHE A 515 9.91 24.33 -25.69
C PHE A 515 11.42 24.23 -25.42
N TYR A 516 12.03 23.15 -25.93
CA TYR A 516 13.43 22.80 -25.67
C TYR A 516 14.31 23.12 -26.88
N ASP A 517 15.18 24.13 -26.74
CA ASP A 517 16.07 24.64 -27.79
C ASP A 517 15.33 25.11 -29.06
N VAL A 518 14.06 25.55 -28.90
CA VAL A 518 13.14 26.06 -29.94
C VAL A 518 12.26 27.16 -29.32
N SER A 519 11.92 28.22 -30.07
CA SER A 519 10.95 29.22 -29.59
C SER A 519 9.48 28.80 -29.84
N PRO A 520 8.51 29.24 -29.00
CA PRO A 520 7.09 29.02 -29.26
C PRO A 520 6.63 29.56 -30.62
N ALA A 521 7.27 30.62 -31.13
CA ALA A 521 6.98 31.20 -32.45
C ALA A 521 7.35 30.24 -33.59
N GLU A 522 8.50 29.56 -33.51
CA GLU A 522 8.91 28.54 -34.48
C GLU A 522 7.88 27.40 -34.56
N VAL A 523 7.43 26.89 -33.41
CA VAL A 523 6.41 25.82 -33.34
C VAL A 523 5.05 26.32 -33.86
N ARG A 524 4.63 27.54 -33.49
CA ARG A 524 3.33 28.15 -33.85
C ARG A 524 3.18 28.43 -35.34
N HIS A 525 4.25 28.90 -35.98
CA HIS A 525 4.27 29.28 -37.39
C HIS A 525 4.89 28.21 -38.31
N GLN A 526 5.46 27.15 -37.74
CA GLN A 526 6.17 26.06 -38.43
C GLN A 526 7.27 26.57 -39.37
N ILE A 527 8.13 27.45 -38.85
CA ILE A 527 9.28 28.05 -39.55
C ILE A 527 10.59 27.35 -39.13
N GLY A 528 11.64 27.49 -39.93
CA GLY A 528 12.95 26.84 -39.65
C GLY A 528 12.88 25.32 -39.83
N SER A 529 13.41 24.55 -38.88
CA SER A 529 13.45 23.08 -38.97
C SER A 529 12.06 22.42 -39.08
N TYR A 530 11.03 23.10 -38.59
CA TYR A 530 9.63 22.66 -38.73
C TYR A 530 9.15 22.81 -40.18
N GLU A 531 9.60 23.84 -40.91
CA GLU A 531 9.24 24.05 -42.31
C GLU A 531 9.81 22.92 -43.19
N GLU A 532 11.10 22.62 -43.02
CA GLU A 532 11.80 21.53 -43.70
C GLU A 532 11.14 20.16 -43.44
N ALA A 533 10.79 19.88 -42.19
CA ALA A 533 10.06 18.67 -41.83
C ALA A 533 8.68 18.59 -42.52
N PHE A 534 7.93 19.70 -42.58
CA PHE A 534 6.63 19.72 -43.25
C PHE A 534 6.73 19.65 -44.77
N LEU A 535 7.80 20.14 -45.40
CA LEU A 535 8.07 19.90 -46.83
C LEU A 535 8.22 18.41 -47.10
N SER A 536 9.05 17.70 -46.32
CA SER A 536 9.24 16.24 -46.46
C SER A 536 7.96 15.43 -46.23
N HIS A 537 7.14 15.83 -45.24
CA HIS A 537 5.86 15.17 -44.97
C HIS A 537 4.79 15.45 -46.04
N LYS A 538 4.83 16.61 -46.71
CA LYS A 538 3.82 16.99 -47.72
C LYS A 538 3.84 16.07 -48.94
N GLU A 539 5.01 15.56 -49.31
CA GLU A 539 5.18 14.59 -50.41
C GLU A 539 4.56 13.21 -50.10
N LYS A 540 4.46 12.84 -48.81
CA LYS A 540 4.11 11.47 -48.38
C LYS A 540 2.75 11.35 -47.67
N PHE A 541 2.28 12.42 -47.01
CA PHE A 541 1.15 12.38 -46.08
C PHE A 541 0.23 13.62 -46.16
N GLY A 542 0.10 14.22 -47.35
CA GLY A 542 -0.54 15.54 -47.55
C GLY A 542 -1.90 15.78 -46.85
N ALA A 543 -2.74 14.75 -46.69
CA ALA A 543 -4.03 14.85 -46.00
C ALA A 543 -3.94 15.11 -44.48
N ASN A 544 -2.86 14.66 -43.81
CA ASN A 544 -2.69 14.81 -42.36
C ASN A 544 -1.96 16.12 -41.98
N VAL A 545 -1.26 16.75 -42.93
CA VAL A 545 -0.46 17.96 -42.71
C VAL A 545 -1.31 19.11 -42.15
N SER A 546 -2.56 19.26 -42.59
CA SER A 546 -3.48 20.28 -42.07
C SER A 546 -3.82 20.07 -40.59
N LYS A 547 -4.08 18.82 -40.17
CA LYS A 547 -4.34 18.46 -38.77
C LYS A 547 -3.12 18.71 -37.89
N TRP A 548 -1.93 18.28 -38.34
CA TRP A 548 -0.68 18.48 -37.61
C TRP A 548 -0.34 19.96 -37.41
N LYS A 549 -0.48 20.79 -38.45
CA LYS A 549 -0.29 22.25 -38.34
C LYS A 549 -1.30 22.91 -37.39
N ALA A 550 -2.57 22.47 -37.42
CA ALA A 550 -3.59 22.98 -36.50
C ALA A 550 -3.29 22.61 -35.03
N ALA A 551 -2.82 21.39 -34.76
CA ALA A 551 -2.44 20.96 -33.41
C ALA A 551 -1.22 21.73 -32.88
N LEU A 552 -0.16 21.88 -33.69
CA LEU A 552 1.02 22.67 -33.34
C LEU A 552 0.67 24.13 -33.05
N ASN A 553 -0.14 24.76 -33.90
CA ASN A 553 -0.58 26.14 -33.67
C ASN A 553 -1.39 26.27 -32.37
N HIS A 554 -2.32 25.34 -32.11
CA HIS A 554 -3.14 25.35 -30.90
C HIS A 554 -2.29 25.22 -29.62
N VAL A 555 -1.40 24.24 -29.56
CA VAL A 555 -0.57 23.98 -28.37
C VAL A 555 0.50 25.05 -28.17
N ALA A 556 1.07 25.60 -29.25
CA ALA A 556 2.05 26.70 -29.16
C ALA A 556 1.45 28.05 -28.73
N ASN A 557 0.11 28.15 -28.63
CA ASN A 557 -0.58 29.29 -28.02
C ASN A 557 -0.83 29.12 -26.51
N LEU A 558 -0.54 27.96 -25.93
CA LEU A 558 -0.68 27.71 -24.49
C LEU A 558 0.56 28.22 -23.74
N ASN A 559 0.37 28.63 -22.48
CA ASN A 559 1.48 28.98 -21.60
C ASN A 559 2.35 27.74 -21.33
N GLY A 560 3.65 27.84 -21.58
CA GLY A 560 4.63 26.78 -21.39
C GLY A 560 6.02 27.34 -21.10
N TRP A 561 6.96 26.44 -20.81
CA TRP A 561 8.33 26.80 -20.44
C TRP A 561 9.26 26.80 -21.65
N VAL A 562 10.13 27.80 -21.74
CA VAL A 562 11.15 27.89 -22.81
C VAL A 562 12.52 27.64 -22.20
N ILE A 563 13.27 26.72 -22.80
CA ILE A 563 14.53 26.21 -22.29
C ILE A 563 15.57 26.29 -23.40
N SER A 564 16.70 26.94 -23.14
CA SER A 564 17.85 26.96 -24.04
C SER A 564 19.02 26.20 -23.42
N LYS A 565 19.87 25.58 -24.25
CA LYS A 565 21.08 24.88 -23.80
C LYS A 565 22.14 25.80 -23.19
N GLU A 566 21.96 27.11 -23.34
CA GLU A 566 22.86 28.15 -22.85
C GLU A 566 22.59 28.51 -21.38
N ASN A 567 21.35 28.32 -20.92
CA ASN A 567 20.97 28.49 -19.50
C ASN A 567 21.18 27.17 -18.74
N ARG A 568 22.15 27.14 -17.83
CA ARG A 568 22.52 25.95 -17.01
C ARG A 568 21.47 25.55 -15.93
N GLY A 569 20.20 25.91 -16.10
CA GLY A 569 19.12 25.73 -15.14
C GLY A 569 18.20 24.53 -15.39
N GLU A 570 18.62 23.53 -16.19
CA GLU A 570 17.76 22.37 -16.50
C GLU A 570 17.25 21.65 -15.24
N GLY A 571 18.02 21.61 -14.16
CA GLY A 571 17.61 21.01 -12.88
C GLY A 571 16.51 21.82 -12.16
N GLU A 572 16.78 23.10 -11.88
CA GLU A 572 15.84 24.00 -11.18
C GLU A 572 14.48 24.09 -11.89
N LEU A 573 14.49 24.17 -13.22
CA LEU A 573 13.28 24.28 -14.01
C LEU A 573 12.56 22.92 -14.18
N VAL A 574 13.28 21.79 -14.08
CA VAL A 574 12.62 20.48 -13.90
C VAL A 574 11.93 20.41 -12.55
N GLU A 575 12.53 20.89 -11.46
CA GLU A 575 11.86 20.94 -10.15
C GLU A 575 10.62 21.85 -10.21
N GLU A 576 10.67 23.03 -10.84
CA GLU A 576 9.49 23.90 -11.02
C GLU A 576 8.36 23.19 -11.82
N ILE A 577 8.71 22.47 -12.89
CA ILE A 577 7.74 21.69 -13.68
C ILE A 577 7.18 20.53 -12.83
N VAL A 578 8.04 19.83 -12.09
CA VAL A 578 7.68 18.70 -11.22
C VAL A 578 6.74 19.17 -10.12
N GLU A 579 7.08 20.23 -9.38
CA GLU A 579 6.22 20.86 -8.36
C GLU A 579 4.86 21.23 -8.94
N LYS A 580 4.81 21.88 -10.11
CA LYS A 580 3.54 22.32 -10.70
C LYS A 580 2.70 21.18 -11.25
N VAL A 581 3.31 20.14 -11.82
CA VAL A 581 2.62 18.89 -12.18
C VAL A 581 2.11 18.19 -10.93
N ILE A 582 2.93 18.15 -9.88
CA ILE A 582 2.60 17.60 -8.58
C ILE A 582 1.45 18.36 -7.93
N ASP A 583 1.42 19.69 -7.94
CA ASP A 583 0.32 20.51 -7.38
C ASP A 583 -0.99 20.26 -8.13
N GLU A 584 -0.94 20.20 -9.46
CA GLU A 584 -2.10 19.90 -10.30
C GLU A 584 -2.62 18.45 -10.10
N LEU A 585 -1.79 17.56 -9.54
CA LEU A 585 -2.19 16.20 -9.11
C LEU A 585 -2.55 16.11 -7.62
N LYS A 586 -1.90 16.88 -6.73
CA LYS A 586 -2.00 16.82 -5.25
C LYS A 586 -3.11 17.68 -4.67
N MET A 587 -3.47 18.81 -5.29
CA MET A 587 -4.43 19.79 -4.74
C MET A 587 -5.90 19.30 -4.69
N ALA A 588 -6.12 17.99 -4.64
CA ALA A 588 -7.41 17.39 -4.87
C ALA A 588 -7.56 15.98 -4.22
N TYR A 589 -6.53 15.13 -4.22
CA TYR A 589 -6.67 13.74 -3.76
C TYR A 589 -6.38 13.58 -2.26
N LEU A 590 -7.35 13.04 -1.51
CA LEU A 590 -7.24 12.83 -0.07
C LEU A 590 -6.67 11.45 0.25
N LEU A 591 -5.69 11.38 1.16
CA LEU A 591 -5.15 10.11 1.62
C LEU A 591 -6.21 9.29 2.39
N VAL A 592 -6.34 8.03 1.99
CA VAL A 592 -7.22 6.99 2.53
C VAL A 592 -6.34 5.79 2.88
N THR A 593 -6.70 5.00 3.91
CA THR A 593 -5.98 3.77 4.27
C THR A 593 -6.11 2.70 3.18
N ASP A 594 -5.05 1.92 2.95
CA ASP A 594 -5.10 0.76 2.04
C ASP A 594 -5.90 -0.42 2.62
N CYS A 595 -6.17 -0.41 3.94
CA CYS A 595 -6.92 -1.45 4.63
C CYS A 595 -8.44 -1.25 4.54
N LEU A 596 -8.97 -1.07 3.33
CA LEU A 596 -10.43 -0.97 3.09
C LEU A 596 -11.10 -2.35 3.05
N VAL A 597 -12.32 -2.41 3.59
CA VAL A 597 -13.22 -3.57 3.58
C VAL A 597 -14.67 -3.06 3.63
N GLY A 598 -15.58 -3.64 2.84
CA GLY A 598 -17.03 -3.40 2.93
C GLY A 598 -17.51 -2.05 2.38
N VAL A 599 -16.62 -1.25 1.79
CA VAL A 599 -16.95 0.10 1.30
C VAL A 599 -17.69 0.09 -0.04
N GLU A 600 -17.61 -1.00 -0.80
CA GLU A 600 -18.02 -1.07 -2.20
C GLU A 600 -19.54 -0.89 -2.38
N ASN A 601 -20.34 -1.37 -1.44
CA ASN A 601 -21.79 -1.24 -1.49
C ASN A 601 -22.23 0.19 -1.11
N HIS A 602 -21.68 0.74 -0.03
CA HIS A 602 -21.94 2.12 0.39
C HIS A 602 -21.53 3.13 -0.69
N VAL A 603 -20.38 2.91 -1.34
CA VAL A 603 -19.91 3.72 -2.47
C VAL A 603 -20.91 3.65 -3.63
N LYS A 604 -21.38 2.47 -4.05
CA LYS A 604 -22.36 2.35 -5.14
C LYS A 604 -23.69 3.02 -4.81
N GLU A 605 -24.20 2.82 -3.60
CA GLU A 605 -25.45 3.42 -3.15
C GLU A 605 -25.36 4.95 -3.15
N ILE A 606 -24.30 5.51 -2.56
CA ILE A 606 -24.06 6.95 -2.56
C ILE A 606 -23.78 7.48 -3.97
N ASP A 607 -23.08 6.74 -4.83
CA ASP A 607 -22.87 7.12 -6.24
C ASP A 607 -24.22 7.24 -6.97
N THR A 608 -25.17 6.33 -6.76
CA THR A 608 -26.53 6.49 -7.32
C THR A 608 -27.29 7.69 -6.72
N MET A 609 -27.07 8.02 -5.44
CA MET A 609 -27.64 9.22 -4.82
C MET A 609 -26.99 10.52 -5.32
N MET A 610 -25.75 10.49 -5.78
CA MET A 610 -24.98 11.69 -6.16
C MET A 610 -24.89 11.91 -7.68
N CYS A 611 -24.93 10.86 -8.49
CA CYS A 611 -24.74 10.91 -9.95
C CYS A 611 -26.05 10.87 -10.77
N GLY A 612 -27.18 11.27 -10.16
CA GLY A 612 -28.37 11.66 -10.91
C GLY A 612 -28.20 12.99 -11.67
N ASP A 613 -29.25 13.42 -12.37
CA ASP A 613 -29.27 14.53 -13.34
C ASP A 613 -28.26 15.66 -13.05
N LEU A 614 -27.32 15.84 -13.98
CA LEU A 614 -26.04 16.57 -13.81
C LEU A 614 -26.16 18.09 -13.55
N GLU A 615 -27.38 18.62 -13.43
CA GLU A 615 -27.70 20.04 -13.35
C GLU A 615 -28.27 20.46 -11.98
N ASP A 616 -28.50 19.55 -11.04
CA ASP A 616 -29.00 19.90 -9.69
C ASP A 616 -27.88 20.18 -8.66
N ILE A 617 -28.25 20.59 -7.44
CA ILE A 617 -27.31 20.77 -6.31
C ILE A 617 -27.70 19.74 -5.25
N ARG A 618 -26.77 18.87 -4.85
CA ARG A 618 -27.02 17.82 -3.84
C ARG A 618 -26.09 17.97 -2.64
N ILE A 619 -26.67 17.81 -1.46
CA ILE A 619 -25.96 17.74 -0.18
C ILE A 619 -26.19 16.35 0.41
N LEU A 620 -25.11 15.63 0.70
CA LEU A 620 -25.12 14.31 1.33
C LEU A 620 -24.61 14.43 2.77
N GLY A 621 -25.44 14.03 3.74
CA GLY A 621 -25.07 13.98 5.15
C GLY A 621 -24.78 12.56 5.61
N ILE A 622 -23.51 12.19 5.75
CA ILE A 622 -23.10 10.88 6.29
C ILE A 622 -23.07 10.99 7.82
N HIS A 623 -23.99 10.32 8.51
CA HIS A 623 -24.07 10.28 9.98
C HIS A 623 -23.85 8.87 10.55
N GLY A 624 -23.84 8.76 11.88
CA GLY A 624 -23.59 7.51 12.60
C GLY A 624 -22.66 7.69 13.79
N MET A 625 -22.40 6.60 14.52
CA MET A 625 -21.59 6.60 15.74
C MET A 625 -20.13 7.07 15.51
N GLY A 626 -19.43 7.51 16.56
CA GLY A 626 -17.99 7.79 16.50
C GLY A 626 -17.19 6.54 16.14
N GLY A 627 -16.26 6.65 15.17
CA GLY A 627 -15.35 5.55 14.79
C GLY A 627 -15.86 4.54 13.76
N VAL A 628 -17.08 4.71 13.22
CA VAL A 628 -17.66 3.80 12.18
C VAL A 628 -17.07 3.97 10.77
N GLY A 629 -16.16 4.94 10.55
CA GLY A 629 -15.49 5.13 9.26
C GLY A 629 -16.09 6.20 8.33
N LYS A 630 -17.00 7.06 8.82
CA LYS A 630 -17.66 8.12 8.01
C LYS A 630 -16.67 8.96 7.19
N THR A 631 -15.63 9.49 7.84
CA THR A 631 -14.55 10.27 7.20
C THR A 631 -13.85 9.46 6.11
N THR A 632 -13.61 8.17 6.32
CA THR A 632 -12.99 7.27 5.34
C THR A 632 -13.86 7.10 4.11
N LEU A 633 -15.16 6.79 4.30
CA LEU A 633 -16.14 6.67 3.22
C LEU A 633 -16.27 7.99 2.44
N ALA A 634 -16.42 9.11 3.15
CA ALA A 634 -16.57 10.44 2.55
C ALA A 634 -15.35 10.84 1.70
N LYS A 635 -14.13 10.53 2.15
CA LYS A 635 -12.90 10.72 1.36
C LYS A 635 -12.86 9.87 0.09
N ILE A 636 -13.31 8.62 0.14
CA ILE A 636 -13.37 7.74 -1.05
C ILE A 636 -14.30 8.34 -2.10
N ILE A 637 -15.51 8.74 -1.69
CA ILE A 637 -16.51 9.36 -2.59
C ILE A 637 -15.99 10.68 -3.15
N TYR A 638 -15.42 11.54 -2.30
CA TYR A 638 -14.81 12.81 -2.72
C TYR A 638 -13.72 12.59 -3.78
N ASN A 639 -12.82 11.62 -3.56
CA ASN A 639 -11.75 11.26 -4.49
C ASN A 639 -12.27 10.73 -5.84
N GLN A 640 -13.38 10.00 -5.86
CA GLN A 640 -14.02 9.49 -7.09
C GLN A 640 -14.72 10.61 -7.88
N LEU A 641 -15.46 11.47 -7.18
CA LEU A 641 -16.20 12.58 -7.79
C LEU A 641 -15.27 13.68 -8.31
N LEU A 642 -14.13 13.88 -7.66
CA LEU A 642 -13.11 14.91 -7.84
C LEU A 642 -12.91 15.44 -9.26
N HIS A 643 -12.80 14.55 -10.25
CA HIS A 643 -12.46 14.90 -11.63
C HIS A 643 -13.61 15.57 -12.42
N HIS A 644 -14.82 15.60 -11.87
CA HIS A 644 -16.02 16.14 -12.51
C HIS A 644 -16.34 17.60 -12.14
N PHE A 645 -15.50 18.26 -11.35
CA PHE A 645 -15.76 19.57 -10.75
C PHE A 645 -14.71 20.62 -11.13
N GLU A 646 -15.08 21.90 -11.10
CA GLU A 646 -14.18 23.01 -11.44
C GLU A 646 -13.25 23.35 -10.27
N ALA A 647 -13.80 23.29 -9.06
CA ALA A 647 -13.12 23.63 -7.83
C ALA A 647 -13.59 22.68 -6.71
N CYS A 648 -12.64 22.29 -5.86
CA CYS A 648 -12.87 21.34 -4.78
C CYS A 648 -12.26 21.88 -3.49
N CYS A 649 -12.84 21.57 -2.33
CA CYS A 649 -12.28 21.92 -1.03
C CYS A 649 -12.61 20.84 0.00
N PHE A 650 -11.65 20.58 0.89
CA PHE A 650 -11.79 19.68 2.03
C PHE A 650 -11.50 20.44 3.33
N LEU A 651 -12.51 20.58 4.18
CA LEU A 651 -12.36 21.10 5.53
C LEU A 651 -12.35 19.92 6.51
N SER A 652 -11.16 19.54 6.97
CA SER A 652 -10.94 18.44 7.92
C SER A 652 -11.26 18.84 9.35
N ASN A 653 -11.88 17.91 10.10
CA ASN A 653 -12.18 18.05 11.54
C ASN A 653 -12.66 19.47 11.91
N ILE A 654 -13.77 19.92 11.32
CA ILE A 654 -14.26 21.31 11.41
C ILE A 654 -14.33 21.80 12.86
N ARG A 655 -14.82 20.94 13.76
CA ARG A 655 -14.83 21.16 15.21
C ARG A 655 -13.43 21.50 15.78
N GLU A 656 -12.47 20.59 15.64
CA GLU A 656 -11.08 20.76 16.15
C GLU A 656 -10.37 21.95 15.44
N THR A 657 -10.66 22.21 14.16
CA THR A 657 -10.09 23.33 13.39
C THR A 657 -10.68 24.68 13.78
N SER A 658 -11.98 24.74 14.10
CA SER A 658 -12.68 25.94 14.58
C SER A 658 -12.16 26.39 15.95
N GLU A 659 -11.91 25.44 16.86
CA GLU A 659 -11.29 25.71 18.17
C GLU A 659 -9.90 26.36 18.04
N LEU A 660 -9.17 26.09 16.96
CA LEU A 660 -7.81 26.60 16.71
C LEU A 660 -7.75 27.88 15.86
N LYS A 661 -8.63 28.03 14.87
CA LYS A 661 -8.56 29.09 13.85
C LYS A 661 -9.78 30.02 13.80
N GLY A 662 -10.82 29.75 14.58
CA GLY A 662 -12.11 30.43 14.47
C GLY A 662 -12.89 30.04 13.22
N MET A 663 -14.13 30.54 13.14
CA MET A 663 -15.05 30.29 12.03
C MET A 663 -14.56 30.99 10.74
N GLU A 664 -14.01 32.19 10.89
CA GLU A 664 -13.39 32.99 9.82
C GLU A 664 -12.21 32.25 9.19
N GLY A 665 -11.44 31.48 9.97
CA GLY A 665 -10.33 30.66 9.47
C GLY A 665 -10.79 29.57 8.50
N LEU A 666 -11.92 28.92 8.79
CA LEU A 666 -12.55 27.92 7.92
C LEU A 666 -13.16 28.55 6.66
N GLN A 667 -13.82 29.71 6.79
CA GLN A 667 -14.35 30.46 5.63
C GLN A 667 -13.23 30.95 4.71
N ASN A 668 -12.12 31.45 5.26
CA ASN A 668 -10.93 31.84 4.49
C ASN A 668 -10.34 30.64 3.74
N GLN A 669 -10.25 29.46 4.37
CA GLN A 669 -9.78 28.24 3.72
C GLN A 669 -10.71 27.82 2.57
N LEU A 670 -12.02 27.75 2.81
CA LEU A 670 -13.03 27.43 1.78
C LEU A 670 -12.92 28.35 0.56
N ILE A 671 -12.85 29.67 0.79
CA ILE A 671 -12.73 30.66 -0.28
C ILE A 671 -11.38 30.51 -1.00
N SER A 672 -10.28 30.28 -0.27
CA SER A 672 -8.94 30.17 -0.86
C SER A 672 -8.80 28.94 -1.75
N ASP A 673 -9.27 27.79 -1.29
CA ASP A 673 -9.22 26.52 -2.01
C ASP A 673 -10.11 26.57 -3.27
N VAL A 674 -11.36 27.04 -3.13
CA VAL A 674 -12.32 27.09 -4.24
C VAL A 674 -11.95 28.14 -5.30
N LEU A 675 -11.34 29.26 -4.91
CA LEU A 675 -10.88 30.30 -5.84
C LEU A 675 -9.43 30.10 -6.32
N LYS A 676 -8.71 29.12 -5.76
CA LYS A 676 -7.27 28.84 -5.99
C LYS A 676 -6.39 30.09 -5.86
N LYS A 677 -6.70 30.94 -4.87
CA LYS A 677 -6.01 32.22 -4.62
C LYS A 677 -5.96 32.49 -3.12
N LYS A 678 -4.83 32.98 -2.61
CA LYS A 678 -4.76 33.52 -1.24
C LYS A 678 -5.73 34.70 -1.12
N TRP A 679 -6.62 34.61 -0.14
CA TRP A 679 -7.63 35.64 0.14
C TRP A 679 -7.14 36.60 1.24
N ALA A 680 -7.69 37.82 1.29
CA ALA A 680 -7.45 38.73 2.40
C ALA A 680 -8.21 38.23 3.64
N ASN A 681 -7.64 38.37 4.85
CA ASN A 681 -8.30 37.90 6.07
C ASN A 681 -9.70 38.49 6.21
N ILE A 682 -10.72 37.62 6.15
CA ILE A 682 -12.09 37.92 6.57
C ILE A 682 -12.09 38.51 7.99
N SER A 683 -12.81 39.60 8.20
CA SER A 683 -12.83 40.33 9.48
C SER A 683 -13.89 39.84 10.47
N ASN A 684 -14.94 39.15 10.00
CA ASN A 684 -16.02 38.55 10.79
C ASN A 684 -16.80 37.51 9.96
N VAL A 685 -17.57 36.67 10.65
CA VAL A 685 -18.33 35.55 10.05
C VAL A 685 -19.34 36.01 9.00
N GLU A 686 -20.02 37.15 9.21
CA GLU A 686 -21.02 37.71 8.29
C GLU A 686 -20.41 38.17 6.97
N GLU A 687 -19.21 38.78 7.02
CA GLU A 687 -18.42 39.11 5.83
C GLU A 687 -18.04 37.83 5.06
N GLY A 688 -17.59 36.79 5.77
CA GLY A 688 -17.27 35.50 5.18
C GLY A 688 -18.47 34.84 4.48
N ILE A 689 -19.64 34.82 5.13
CA ILE A 689 -20.92 34.35 4.56
C ILE A 689 -21.23 35.10 3.26
N LYS A 690 -21.12 36.43 3.28
CA LYS A 690 -21.37 37.26 2.10
C LYS A 690 -20.42 36.92 0.96
N ILE A 691 -19.12 36.79 1.24
CA ILE A 691 -18.11 36.47 0.22
C ILE A 691 -18.33 35.07 -0.34
N ILE A 692 -18.61 34.05 0.50
CA ILE A 692 -18.93 32.69 0.05
C ILE A 692 -20.10 32.75 -0.95
N LYS A 693 -21.22 33.37 -0.55
CA LYS A 693 -22.41 33.51 -1.39
C LYS A 693 -22.14 34.27 -2.70
N GLU A 694 -21.38 35.35 -2.67
CA GLU A 694 -21.07 36.15 -3.88
C GLU A 694 -20.08 35.45 -4.83
N ARG A 695 -19.19 34.59 -4.31
CA ARG A 695 -18.08 34.00 -5.08
C ARG A 695 -18.31 32.57 -5.53
N LEU A 696 -19.12 31.80 -4.80
CA LEU A 696 -19.45 30.41 -5.14
C LEU A 696 -20.77 30.29 -5.93
N CYS A 697 -21.60 31.34 -5.94
CA CYS A 697 -22.80 31.38 -6.78
C CYS A 697 -22.44 31.17 -8.25
N GLY A 698 -23.06 30.17 -8.88
CA GLY A 698 -22.79 29.79 -10.27
C GLY A 698 -21.54 28.93 -10.51
N LYS A 699 -20.71 28.63 -9.48
CA LYS A 699 -19.58 27.69 -9.61
C LYS A 699 -19.97 26.25 -9.29
N LYS A 700 -19.58 25.31 -10.15
CA LYS A 700 -19.74 23.86 -9.91
C LYS A 700 -18.65 23.35 -8.96
N VAL A 701 -18.97 23.21 -7.68
CA VAL A 701 -18.02 22.84 -6.61
C VAL A 701 -18.24 21.43 -6.06
N LEU A 702 -17.16 20.80 -5.60
CA LEU A 702 -17.18 19.61 -4.74
C LEU A 702 -16.63 19.97 -3.35
N LEU A 703 -17.46 19.90 -2.32
CA LEU A 703 -17.06 20.21 -0.94
C LEU A 703 -17.14 18.97 -0.06
N LEU A 704 -16.12 18.76 0.77
CA LEU A 704 -16.15 17.79 1.88
C LEU A 704 -15.95 18.52 3.22
N LEU A 705 -16.93 18.41 4.10
CA LEU A 705 -17.00 19.05 5.41
C LEU A 705 -17.03 17.96 6.50
N ASP A 706 -15.95 17.80 7.27
CA ASP A 706 -15.74 16.61 8.12
C ASP A 706 -15.82 16.90 9.63
N ASP A 707 -16.52 16.03 10.37
CA ASP A 707 -16.88 16.12 11.81
C ASP A 707 -17.59 17.45 12.17
N VAL A 708 -18.68 17.75 11.45
CA VAL A 708 -19.60 18.86 11.79
C VAL A 708 -20.48 18.45 12.97
N ASP A 709 -20.48 19.26 14.03
CA ASP A 709 -21.21 19.00 15.29
C ASP A 709 -22.23 20.09 15.69
N GLN A 710 -22.34 21.19 14.93
CA GLN A 710 -23.27 22.29 15.22
C GLN A 710 -23.87 22.91 13.95
N MET A 711 -25.11 23.42 14.02
CA MET A 711 -25.77 24.15 12.93
C MET A 711 -25.10 25.49 12.58
N THR A 712 -24.37 26.09 13.51
CA THR A 712 -23.56 27.31 13.27
C THR A 712 -22.58 27.13 12.09
N TYR A 713 -22.00 25.95 11.94
CA TYR A 713 -21.14 25.61 10.79
C TYR A 713 -21.94 25.46 9.49
N TRP A 714 -23.16 24.92 9.56
CA TRP A 714 -24.05 24.85 8.41
C TRP A 714 -24.38 26.26 7.90
N ASP A 715 -24.84 27.14 8.80
CA ASP A 715 -25.22 28.52 8.48
C ASP A 715 -24.03 29.36 7.97
N ALA A 716 -22.82 29.13 8.50
CA ALA A 716 -21.63 29.91 8.15
C ALA A 716 -20.90 29.44 6.86
N LEU A 717 -21.06 28.18 6.44
CA LEU A 717 -20.32 27.58 5.31
C LEU A 717 -21.22 27.14 4.15
N ILE A 718 -22.46 26.74 4.42
CA ILE A 718 -23.37 26.11 3.44
C ILE A 718 -24.59 27.00 3.18
N GLY A 719 -25.25 27.43 4.26
CA GLY A 719 -26.47 28.25 4.22
C GLY A 719 -27.59 27.62 3.41
N LYS A 720 -27.70 28.01 2.13
CA LYS A 720 -28.75 27.55 1.19
C LYS A 720 -28.11 26.99 -0.08
N PRO A 721 -28.69 25.97 -0.73
CA PRO A 721 -28.18 25.41 -2.00
C PRO A 721 -27.86 26.46 -3.07
N ALA A 722 -28.67 27.53 -3.15
CA ALA A 722 -28.47 28.66 -4.07
C ALA A 722 -27.20 29.51 -3.82
N TRP A 723 -26.35 29.17 -2.83
CA TRP A 723 -25.00 29.73 -2.69
C TRP A 723 -23.99 29.09 -3.67
N PHE A 724 -24.35 27.98 -4.31
CA PHE A 724 -23.50 27.20 -5.20
C PHE A 724 -24.06 27.17 -6.63
N GLY A 725 -23.23 26.80 -7.61
CA GLY A 725 -23.68 26.60 -8.99
C GLY A 725 -24.35 25.26 -9.22
N LEU A 726 -25.14 25.17 -10.29
CA LEU A 726 -25.76 23.93 -10.77
C LEU A 726 -24.71 22.82 -10.99
N GLY A 727 -25.10 21.58 -10.68
CA GLY A 727 -24.21 20.41 -10.69
C GLY A 727 -23.27 20.29 -9.47
N SER A 728 -23.34 21.18 -8.47
CA SER A 728 -22.49 21.10 -7.27
C SER A 728 -22.85 19.94 -6.36
N ARG A 729 -21.85 19.43 -5.62
CA ARG A 729 -21.99 18.31 -4.68
C ARG A 729 -21.30 18.65 -3.37
N ILE A 730 -22.00 18.46 -2.26
CA ILE A 730 -21.50 18.76 -0.91
C ILE A 730 -21.64 17.48 -0.09
N ILE A 731 -20.57 17.07 0.56
CA ILE A 731 -20.52 15.89 1.43
C ILE A 731 -20.21 16.39 2.84
N ILE A 732 -21.01 15.96 3.81
CA ILE A 732 -20.88 16.34 5.20
C ILE A 732 -20.72 15.04 6.00
N THR A 733 -19.77 14.99 6.94
CA THR A 733 -19.77 13.96 7.97
C THR A 733 -20.16 14.57 9.32
N CYS A 734 -21.07 13.92 10.03
CA CYS A 734 -21.56 14.39 11.33
C CYS A 734 -21.83 13.22 12.29
N ARG A 735 -22.10 13.53 13.55
CA ARG A 735 -22.47 12.53 14.57
C ARG A 735 -23.92 12.67 15.01
N ASN A 736 -24.39 13.91 15.11
CA ASN A 736 -25.78 14.23 15.37
C ASN A 736 -26.53 14.35 14.03
N ARG A 737 -27.54 13.51 13.84
CA ARG A 737 -28.40 13.51 12.66
C ARG A 737 -29.11 14.86 12.45
N ASP A 738 -29.46 15.59 13.50
CA ASP A 738 -30.23 16.85 13.39
C ASP A 738 -29.55 17.89 12.47
N ILE A 739 -28.21 17.88 12.41
CA ILE A 739 -27.39 18.77 11.58
C ILE A 739 -27.70 18.62 10.07
N ILE A 740 -28.14 17.43 9.67
CA ILE A 740 -28.38 17.04 8.29
C ILE A 740 -29.84 16.67 8.01
N ASP A 741 -30.71 16.68 9.03
CA ASP A 741 -32.15 16.38 8.91
C ASP A 741 -32.91 17.63 8.41
N ILE A 742 -32.48 18.15 7.25
CA ILE A 742 -33.02 19.35 6.62
C ILE A 742 -33.79 18.91 5.36
N PRO A 743 -35.14 18.84 5.42
CA PRO A 743 -35.96 18.34 4.33
C PRO A 743 -35.69 19.05 3.01
N GLU A 744 -35.79 18.31 1.90
CA GLU A 744 -35.62 18.79 0.51
C GLU A 744 -34.22 19.33 0.16
N VAL A 745 -33.32 19.51 1.14
CA VAL A 745 -31.99 20.12 0.98
C VAL A 745 -30.86 19.11 1.14
N CYS A 746 -30.99 18.19 2.11
CA CYS A 746 -29.95 17.23 2.47
C CYS A 746 -30.47 15.79 2.39
N TYR A 747 -29.64 14.89 1.88
CA TYR A 747 -29.88 13.45 1.86
C TYR A 747 -29.10 12.80 3.02
N PRO A 748 -29.76 12.41 4.12
CA PRO A 748 -29.09 11.74 5.23
C PRO A 748 -28.78 10.29 4.87
N TYR A 749 -27.58 9.84 5.25
CA TYR A 749 -27.08 8.49 5.05
C TYR A 749 -26.46 7.96 6.34
N GLU A 750 -27.07 6.94 6.95
CA GLU A 750 -26.55 6.35 8.18
C GLU A 750 -25.48 5.30 7.86
N LEU A 751 -24.24 5.52 8.33
CA LEU A 751 -23.18 4.52 8.26
C LEU A 751 -23.12 3.67 9.53
N MET A 752 -23.28 2.36 9.34
CA MET A 752 -23.30 1.35 10.40
C MET A 752 -21.90 0.76 10.69
N SER A 753 -21.77 0.03 11.81
CA SER A 753 -20.61 -0.85 12.04
C SER A 753 -20.53 -1.96 10.98
N LEU A 754 -19.32 -2.50 10.77
CA LEU A 754 -19.09 -3.59 9.82
C LEU A 754 -19.76 -4.89 10.27
N ASP A 755 -20.16 -5.72 9.32
CA ASP A 755 -20.63 -7.08 9.63
C ASP A 755 -19.49 -7.97 10.19
N PHE A 756 -19.82 -9.15 10.72
CA PHE A 756 -18.84 -10.05 11.34
C PHE A 756 -17.71 -10.46 10.38
N ASN A 757 -18.02 -10.73 9.10
CA ASN A 757 -17.03 -11.18 8.11
C ASN A 757 -16.14 -10.02 7.67
N GLN A 758 -16.73 -8.85 7.40
CA GLN A 758 -16.01 -7.62 7.10
C GLN A 758 -15.08 -7.20 8.25
N SER A 759 -15.57 -7.32 9.49
CA SER A 759 -14.81 -7.03 10.70
C SER A 759 -13.62 -7.97 10.89
N LEU A 760 -13.83 -9.27 10.63
CA LEU A 760 -12.77 -10.27 10.68
C LEU A 760 -11.71 -10.00 9.61
N GLN A 761 -12.13 -9.73 8.38
CA GLN A 761 -11.22 -9.38 7.28
C GLN A 761 -10.40 -8.13 7.60
N LEU A 762 -11.04 -7.06 8.09
CA LEU A 762 -10.35 -5.83 8.48
C LEU A 762 -9.34 -6.09 9.61
N PHE A 763 -9.75 -6.78 10.68
CA PHE A 763 -8.85 -7.16 11.76
C PHE A 763 -7.65 -7.97 11.26
N CYS A 764 -7.88 -8.94 10.37
CA CYS A 764 -6.81 -9.77 9.84
C CYS A 764 -5.84 -8.99 8.94
N LYS A 765 -6.32 -8.04 8.11
CA LYS A 765 -5.44 -7.13 7.35
C LYS A 765 -4.51 -6.36 8.29
N LEU A 766 -5.04 -5.88 9.42
CA LEU A 766 -4.30 -5.07 10.40
C LEU A 766 -3.33 -5.88 11.27
N ALA A 767 -3.76 -7.04 11.77
CA ALA A 767 -3.01 -7.86 12.72
C ALA A 767 -2.04 -8.85 12.05
N PHE A 768 -2.40 -9.36 10.85
CA PHE A 768 -1.66 -10.41 10.13
C PHE A 768 -1.19 -10.00 8.72
N GLY A 769 -1.64 -8.86 8.18
CA GLY A 769 -1.29 -8.42 6.82
C GLY A 769 -2.02 -9.17 5.70
N ARG A 770 -3.17 -9.80 5.98
CA ARG A 770 -3.92 -10.67 5.05
C ARG A 770 -5.40 -10.77 5.40
N ASP A 771 -6.25 -11.22 4.49
CA ASP A 771 -7.72 -11.20 4.66
C ASP A 771 -8.32 -12.17 5.69
N TYR A 772 -7.54 -13.12 6.22
CA TYR A 772 -8.06 -14.21 7.08
C TYR A 772 -7.11 -14.56 8.24
N PRO A 773 -7.62 -15.07 9.38
CA PRO A 773 -6.79 -15.40 10.53
C PRO A 773 -5.91 -16.63 10.27
N LEU A 774 -4.87 -16.82 11.08
CA LEU A 774 -4.14 -18.10 11.18
C LEU A 774 -4.99 -19.10 11.96
N ASP A 775 -4.94 -20.40 11.62
CA ASP A 775 -5.80 -21.44 12.22
C ASP A 775 -5.75 -21.44 13.75
N GLU A 776 -4.54 -21.36 14.32
CA GLU A 776 -4.33 -21.31 15.77
C GLU A 776 -4.79 -19.99 16.45
N TYR A 777 -5.09 -18.96 15.65
CA TYR A 777 -5.59 -17.64 16.03
C TYR A 777 -7.07 -17.41 15.68
N VAL A 778 -7.77 -18.37 15.04
CA VAL A 778 -9.19 -18.23 14.65
C VAL A 778 -10.07 -17.87 15.85
N ALA A 779 -9.86 -18.55 16.98
CA ALA A 779 -10.63 -18.32 18.21
C ALA A 779 -10.44 -16.89 18.75
N PHE A 780 -9.19 -16.42 18.89
CA PHE A 780 -8.90 -15.06 19.36
C PHE A 780 -9.37 -13.99 18.38
N SER A 781 -9.23 -14.22 17.08
CA SER A 781 -9.69 -13.27 16.05
C SER A 781 -11.21 -13.13 16.09
N THR A 782 -11.93 -14.24 16.26
CA THR A 782 -13.38 -14.27 16.49
C THR A 782 -13.78 -13.52 17.76
N GLU A 783 -13.00 -13.65 18.83
CA GLU A 783 -13.21 -12.97 20.10
C GLU A 783 -12.96 -11.45 20.03
N VAL A 784 -11.94 -11.01 19.29
CA VAL A 784 -11.72 -9.58 18.97
C VAL A 784 -12.90 -9.01 18.20
N VAL A 785 -13.33 -9.67 17.13
CA VAL A 785 -14.44 -9.20 16.30
C VAL A 785 -15.74 -9.09 17.11
N LYS A 786 -16.03 -10.08 17.96
CA LYS A 786 -17.20 -10.04 18.86
C LYS A 786 -17.09 -8.92 19.88
N SER A 787 -15.95 -8.75 20.55
CA SER A 787 -15.78 -7.73 21.60
C SER A 787 -15.73 -6.29 21.06
N THR A 788 -15.33 -6.09 19.80
CA THR A 788 -15.33 -4.78 19.14
C THR A 788 -16.68 -4.35 18.59
N GLY A 789 -17.66 -5.26 18.48
CA GLY A 789 -18.98 -4.98 17.87
C GLY A 789 -18.91 -4.59 16.38
N GLY A 790 -17.81 -4.94 15.70
CA GLY A 790 -17.55 -4.53 14.32
C GLY A 790 -17.20 -3.06 14.11
N LEU A 791 -16.82 -2.33 15.16
CA LEU A 791 -16.39 -0.93 15.09
C LEU A 791 -14.98 -0.80 14.45
N PRO A 792 -14.81 -0.20 13.25
CA PRO A 792 -13.52 -0.09 12.56
C PRO A 792 -12.41 0.53 13.40
N LEU A 793 -12.69 1.61 14.13
CA LEU A 793 -11.72 2.25 15.01
C LEU A 793 -11.18 1.31 16.12
N ALA A 794 -12.03 0.44 16.66
CA ALA A 794 -11.64 -0.50 17.70
C ALA A 794 -10.86 -1.69 17.10
N LEU A 795 -11.29 -2.18 15.93
CA LEU A 795 -10.57 -3.19 15.15
C LEU A 795 -9.17 -2.71 14.74
N GLU A 796 -9.03 -1.43 14.35
CA GLU A 796 -7.77 -0.79 14.01
C GLU A 796 -6.82 -0.68 15.21
N ALA A 797 -7.30 -0.14 16.33
CA ALA A 797 -6.50 0.02 17.54
C ALA A 797 -6.05 -1.34 18.12
N ILE A 798 -6.93 -2.34 18.16
CA ILE A 798 -6.60 -3.69 18.67
C ILE A 798 -5.74 -4.46 17.67
N GLY A 799 -6.02 -4.39 16.37
CA GLY A 799 -5.23 -5.03 15.31
C GLY A 799 -3.78 -4.56 15.33
N LYS A 800 -3.55 -3.24 15.38
CA LYS A 800 -2.20 -2.66 15.51
C LYS A 800 -1.52 -3.04 16.83
N LEU A 801 -2.26 -3.09 17.94
CA LEU A 801 -1.72 -3.47 19.24
C LEU A 801 -1.26 -4.94 19.30
N LEU A 802 -2.01 -5.85 18.66
CA LEU A 802 -1.75 -7.29 18.66
C LEU A 802 -0.77 -7.75 17.57
N ARG A 803 -0.58 -6.95 16.52
CA ARG A 803 0.37 -7.20 15.43
C ARG A 803 1.77 -7.51 15.98
N HIS A 804 2.42 -8.54 15.43
CA HIS A 804 3.75 -9.03 15.82
C HIS A 804 3.88 -9.55 17.28
N ARG A 805 2.78 -9.81 18.00
CA ARG A 805 2.80 -10.44 19.33
C ARG A 805 2.44 -11.93 19.27
N ASN A 806 2.96 -12.71 20.21
CA ASN A 806 2.65 -14.13 20.34
C ASN A 806 1.27 -14.38 21.01
N LYS A 807 0.80 -15.61 20.89
CA LYS A 807 -0.51 -16.09 21.36
C LYS A 807 -0.75 -15.89 22.88
N ASP A 808 0.27 -16.09 23.71
CA ASP A 808 0.14 -15.91 25.16
C ASP A 808 -0.09 -14.45 25.54
N VAL A 809 0.61 -13.53 24.86
CA VAL A 809 0.41 -12.09 25.05
C VAL A 809 -0.94 -11.62 24.48
N TRP A 810 -1.47 -12.25 23.42
CA TRP A 810 -2.82 -11.99 22.94
C TRP A 810 -3.87 -12.31 24.02
N ASP A 811 -3.83 -13.49 24.63
CA ASP A 811 -4.77 -13.88 25.69
C ASP A 811 -4.77 -12.89 26.87
N VAL A 812 -3.58 -12.47 27.33
CA VAL A 812 -3.44 -11.46 28.40
C VAL A 812 -4.01 -10.09 27.99
N ILE A 813 -3.74 -9.63 26.76
CA ILE A 813 -4.26 -8.36 26.26
C ILE A 813 -5.79 -8.42 26.12
N LEU A 814 -6.35 -9.51 25.59
CA LEU A 814 -7.80 -9.67 25.42
C LEU A 814 -8.53 -9.74 26.76
N LYS A 815 -7.97 -10.42 27.76
CA LYS A 815 -8.47 -10.40 29.14
C LYS A 815 -8.49 -8.99 29.74
N LYS A 816 -7.47 -8.17 29.47
CA LYS A 816 -7.43 -6.76 29.88
C LYS A 816 -8.47 -5.89 29.15
N LEU A 817 -8.62 -6.08 27.84
CA LEU A 817 -9.55 -5.31 26.99
C LEU A 817 -11.03 -5.57 27.34
N LYS A 818 -11.37 -6.75 27.86
CA LYS A 818 -12.70 -7.04 28.41
C LYS A 818 -13.05 -6.21 29.66
N GLN A 819 -12.05 -5.73 30.39
CA GLN A 819 -12.24 -4.95 31.62
C GLN A 819 -12.21 -3.44 31.34
N VAL A 820 -11.31 -2.98 30.47
CA VAL A 820 -11.09 -1.55 30.19
C VAL A 820 -10.91 -1.31 28.70
N PRO A 821 -11.77 -0.49 28.05
CA PRO A 821 -11.58 -0.08 26.65
C PRO A 821 -10.25 0.64 26.41
N LEU A 822 -9.70 0.53 25.20
CA LEU A 822 -8.51 1.29 24.80
C LEU A 822 -8.75 2.79 24.92
N SER A 823 -7.76 3.51 25.45
CA SER A 823 -7.84 4.95 25.72
C SER A 823 -8.15 5.78 24.47
N GLU A 824 -7.63 5.40 23.30
CA GLU A 824 -7.91 6.05 22.01
C GLU A 824 -9.39 5.90 21.60
N VAL A 825 -9.90 4.66 21.61
CA VAL A 825 -11.30 4.34 21.29
C VAL A 825 -12.23 5.05 22.28
N LYS A 826 -11.93 4.94 23.58
CA LYS A 826 -12.61 5.64 24.68
C LYS A 826 -12.69 7.14 24.42
N ARG A 827 -11.57 7.80 24.08
CA ARG A 827 -11.51 9.24 23.79
C ARG A 827 -12.42 9.62 22.61
N LYS A 828 -12.34 8.91 21.48
CA LYS A 828 -13.10 9.26 20.28
C LYS A 828 -14.60 8.94 20.38
N LEU A 829 -15.00 7.96 21.20
CA LEU A 829 -16.41 7.70 21.55
C LEU A 829 -16.95 8.73 22.56
N LYS A 830 -16.14 9.08 23.59
CA LYS A 830 -16.53 10.01 24.66
C LYS A 830 -16.90 11.42 24.15
N ILE A 831 -16.39 11.84 22.98
CA ILE A 831 -16.79 13.10 22.32
C ILE A 831 -18.31 13.27 22.27
N SER A 832 -19.04 12.23 21.85
CA SER A 832 -20.51 12.26 21.73
C SER A 832 -21.25 12.16 23.07
N TYR A 833 -20.57 11.69 24.12
CA TYR A 833 -21.10 11.67 25.49
C TYR A 833 -20.88 13.02 26.18
N ASP A 834 -19.72 13.66 25.97
CA ASP A 834 -19.38 14.93 26.63
C ASP A 834 -20.29 16.09 26.17
N THR A 835 -20.83 16.02 24.94
CA THR A 835 -21.80 16.98 24.38
C THR A 835 -23.22 16.87 24.94
N LEU A 836 -23.59 15.76 25.57
CA LEU A 836 -24.91 15.57 26.18
C LEU A 836 -25.05 16.45 27.43
N ASP A 837 -26.27 16.80 27.84
CA ASP A 837 -26.50 17.44 29.15
C ASP A 837 -26.39 16.43 30.32
N ASP A 838 -26.50 16.90 31.55
CA ASP A 838 -26.33 16.04 32.74
C ASP A 838 -27.44 14.98 32.92
N TRP A 839 -28.65 15.22 32.40
CA TRP A 839 -29.78 14.29 32.44
C TRP A 839 -29.66 13.22 31.35
N GLN A 840 -29.34 13.64 30.13
CA GLN A 840 -29.03 12.77 28.99
C GLN A 840 -27.81 11.89 29.28
N LYS A 841 -26.77 12.44 29.92
CA LYS A 841 -25.63 11.65 30.46
C LYS A 841 -26.10 10.62 31.48
N HIS A 842 -27.06 10.94 32.33
CA HIS A 842 -27.60 9.99 33.30
C HIS A 842 -28.35 8.84 32.64
N ILE A 843 -29.24 9.15 31.67
CA ILE A 843 -29.97 8.17 30.86
C ILE A 843 -29.00 7.25 30.10
N PHE A 844 -27.98 7.81 29.44
CA PHE A 844 -26.94 7.04 28.75
C PHE A 844 -26.27 6.01 29.68
N LEU A 845 -25.89 6.43 30.89
CA LEU A 845 -25.25 5.55 31.88
C LEU A 845 -26.20 4.45 32.37
N GLU A 846 -27.48 4.75 32.59
CA GLU A 846 -28.45 3.74 33.01
C GLU A 846 -28.78 2.73 31.91
N ILE A 847 -28.83 3.15 30.63
CA ILE A 847 -28.96 2.22 29.50
C ILE A 847 -27.72 1.31 29.40
N ALA A 848 -26.51 1.89 29.48
CA ALA A 848 -25.25 1.14 29.39
C ALA A 848 -25.09 0.09 30.52
N CYS A 849 -25.50 0.45 31.73
CA CYS A 849 -25.38 -0.40 32.90
C CYS A 849 -26.52 -1.43 32.99
N LEU A 850 -27.77 -0.97 32.89
CA LEU A 850 -28.98 -1.71 33.26
C LEU A 850 -29.87 -2.04 32.03
N PHE A 851 -30.32 -1.02 31.28
CA PHE A 851 -31.47 -1.16 30.39
C PHE A 851 -31.16 -1.60 28.94
N THR A 852 -29.91 -1.90 28.59
CA THR A 852 -29.59 -2.49 27.27
C THR A 852 -30.28 -3.85 27.11
N GLY A 853 -31.14 -3.97 26.10
CA GLY A 853 -31.94 -5.17 25.79
C GLY A 853 -33.36 -5.17 26.36
N PHE A 854 -33.77 -4.13 27.12
CA PHE A 854 -35.12 -4.00 27.65
C PHE A 854 -36.07 -3.31 26.66
N ASP A 855 -37.35 -3.64 26.73
CA ASP A 855 -38.41 -2.95 25.99
C ASP A 855 -38.51 -1.48 26.43
N GLN A 856 -38.52 -0.55 25.46
CA GLN A 856 -38.57 0.89 25.73
C GLN A 856 -39.71 1.28 26.67
N ARG A 857 -40.87 0.62 26.60
CA ARG A 857 -42.06 0.93 27.41
C ARG A 857 -41.82 0.68 28.90
N ILE A 858 -41.09 -0.39 29.22
CA ILE A 858 -40.72 -0.73 30.60
C ILE A 858 -39.74 0.32 31.14
N VAL A 859 -38.79 0.73 30.31
CA VAL A 859 -37.73 1.68 30.71
C VAL A 859 -38.29 3.10 30.90
N LEU A 860 -39.17 3.56 29.99
CA LEU A 860 -39.94 4.80 30.17
C LEU A 860 -40.79 4.76 31.45
N HIS A 861 -41.40 3.62 31.78
CA HIS A 861 -42.16 3.46 33.02
C HIS A 861 -41.27 3.57 34.27
N SER A 862 -40.08 2.95 34.27
CA SER A 862 -39.09 3.06 35.35
C SER A 862 -38.61 4.50 35.62
N TRP A 863 -38.64 5.37 34.60
CA TRP A 863 -38.27 6.78 34.72
C TRP A 863 -39.44 7.73 34.98
N LYS A 864 -40.68 7.23 35.04
CA LYS A 864 -41.89 8.05 35.12
C LYS A 864 -41.96 8.95 36.36
N ASP A 865 -41.48 8.46 37.51
CA ASP A 865 -41.43 9.21 38.77
C ASP A 865 -40.06 9.88 39.01
N SER A 866 -39.19 9.89 37.98
CA SER A 866 -37.89 10.57 37.99
C SER A 866 -37.95 11.88 37.19
N ASN A 867 -37.24 12.92 37.66
CA ASN A 867 -37.10 14.20 36.94
C ASN A 867 -36.14 14.10 35.72
N LEU A 868 -36.29 13.08 34.87
CA LEU A 868 -35.29 12.70 33.86
C LEU A 868 -35.66 12.97 32.41
N PHE A 869 -36.87 13.48 32.11
CA PHE A 869 -37.32 13.79 30.73
C PHE A 869 -37.03 12.67 29.72
N PRO A 870 -37.44 11.42 30.00
CA PRO A 870 -36.88 10.24 29.35
C PRO A 870 -37.19 10.15 27.85
N GLU A 871 -38.31 10.71 27.38
CA GLU A 871 -38.64 10.78 25.96
C GLU A 871 -37.63 11.64 25.17
N GLU A 872 -37.27 12.81 25.72
CA GLU A 872 -36.28 13.73 25.13
C GLU A 872 -34.88 13.08 25.12
N GLY A 873 -34.48 12.48 26.25
CA GLY A 873 -33.19 11.84 26.35
C GLY A 873 -33.02 10.66 25.40
N LEU A 874 -34.07 9.84 25.21
CA LEU A 874 -34.05 8.76 24.23
C LEU A 874 -34.04 9.26 22.78
N GLU A 875 -34.69 10.39 22.49
CA GLU A 875 -34.64 11.04 21.17
C GLU A 875 -33.22 11.53 20.85
N VAL A 876 -32.61 12.28 21.76
CA VAL A 876 -31.25 12.82 21.60
C VAL A 876 -30.21 11.71 21.47
N LEU A 877 -30.29 10.65 22.30
CA LEU A 877 -29.36 9.52 22.19
C LEU A 877 -29.49 8.77 20.86
N GLN A 878 -30.67 8.68 20.25
CA GLN A 878 -30.85 8.14 18.90
C GLN A 878 -30.26 9.08 17.84
N LYS A 879 -30.50 10.38 17.95
CA LYS A 879 -29.97 11.41 17.03
C LYS A 879 -28.44 11.44 16.98
N PHE A 880 -27.78 11.25 18.12
CA PHE A 880 -26.32 11.08 18.22
C PHE A 880 -25.80 9.68 17.84
N SER A 881 -26.69 8.77 17.40
CA SER A 881 -26.37 7.37 17.07
C SER A 881 -25.71 6.61 18.22
N LEU A 882 -26.09 6.92 19.47
CA LEU A 882 -25.57 6.30 20.69
C LEU A 882 -26.39 5.07 21.12
N ILE A 883 -27.69 5.08 20.79
CA ILE A 883 -28.61 3.95 20.98
C ILE A 883 -29.44 3.74 19.71
N LYS A 884 -30.07 2.58 19.61
CA LYS A 884 -31.16 2.29 18.66
C LYS A 884 -32.34 1.68 19.39
N ILE A 885 -33.50 1.74 18.76
CA ILE A 885 -34.68 0.96 19.16
C ILE A 885 -34.93 -0.04 18.03
N ASN A 886 -34.85 -1.32 18.36
CA ASN A 886 -35.03 -2.40 17.39
C ASN A 886 -36.52 -2.59 17.05
N GLU A 887 -36.80 -3.35 15.99
CA GLU A 887 -38.17 -3.66 15.54
C GLU A 887 -39.03 -4.34 16.64
N ASP A 888 -38.40 -5.04 17.58
CA ASP A 888 -39.03 -5.65 18.76
C ASP A 888 -39.16 -4.69 19.97
N ASN A 889 -39.07 -3.37 19.72
CA ASN A 889 -39.16 -2.28 20.68
C ASN A 889 -38.08 -2.28 21.79
N LYS A 890 -36.98 -3.04 21.61
CA LYS A 890 -35.89 -3.10 22.60
C LYS A 890 -34.85 -2.02 22.39
N LEU A 891 -34.40 -1.42 23.50
CA LEU A 891 -33.26 -0.53 23.54
C LEU A 891 -31.97 -1.29 23.25
N TRP A 892 -31.25 -0.90 22.21
CA TRP A 892 -29.95 -1.44 21.85
C TRP A 892 -28.86 -0.37 21.98
N MET A 893 -27.73 -0.75 22.56
CA MET A 893 -26.53 0.09 22.66
C MET A 893 -25.33 -0.73 22.21
N HIS A 894 -24.51 -0.16 21.32
CA HIS A 894 -23.31 -0.82 20.80
C HIS A 894 -22.33 -1.18 21.94
N ASP A 895 -21.74 -2.38 21.92
CA ASP A 895 -20.95 -2.92 23.03
C ASP A 895 -19.80 -2.01 23.49
N GLN A 896 -19.13 -1.32 22.56
CA GLN A 896 -18.09 -0.34 22.89
C GLN A 896 -18.63 0.91 23.63
N LEU A 897 -19.85 1.38 23.31
CA LEU A 897 -20.52 2.45 24.06
C LEU A 897 -21.01 1.95 25.43
N ARG A 898 -21.53 0.73 25.48
CA ARG A 898 -21.94 0.07 26.72
C ARG A 898 -20.76 -0.09 27.68
N SER A 899 -19.60 -0.49 27.17
CA SER A 899 -18.36 -0.60 27.94
C SER A 899 -17.84 0.77 28.40
N LEU A 900 -17.91 1.80 27.54
CA LEU A 900 -17.63 3.19 27.92
C LEU A 900 -18.53 3.68 29.05
N GLY A 901 -19.85 3.46 28.95
CA GLY A 901 -20.81 3.87 29.97
C GLY A 901 -20.62 3.16 31.29
N ARG A 902 -20.23 1.87 31.27
CA ARG A 902 -19.89 1.10 32.49
C ARG A 902 -18.61 1.60 33.15
N ASP A 903 -17.55 1.86 32.37
CA ASP A 903 -16.29 2.43 32.86
C ASP A 903 -16.50 3.80 33.52
N ILE A 904 -17.22 4.73 32.86
CA ILE A 904 -17.60 6.04 33.43
C ILE A 904 -18.51 5.86 34.65
N GLY A 905 -19.45 4.91 34.55
CA GLY A 905 -20.50 4.67 35.53
C GLY A 905 -20.03 4.01 36.82
N THR A 906 -18.82 3.44 36.90
CA THR A 906 -18.33 2.67 38.06
C THR A 906 -18.64 3.29 39.44
N LYS A 907 -18.40 4.59 39.63
CA LYS A 907 -18.71 5.30 40.89
C LYS A 907 -20.20 5.59 41.14
N LYS A 908 -21.02 5.58 40.09
CA LYS A 908 -22.49 5.79 40.15
C LYS A 908 -23.24 4.46 40.24
N VAL A 909 -22.69 3.36 39.69
CA VAL A 909 -23.22 2.00 39.78
C VAL A 909 -23.20 1.52 41.23
N GLU A 910 -22.12 1.75 41.98
CA GLU A 910 -22.07 1.46 43.43
C GLU A 910 -23.19 2.18 44.22
N ALA A 911 -23.62 3.37 43.79
CA ALA A 911 -24.72 4.12 44.39
C ALA A 911 -26.12 3.75 43.84
N LEU A 912 -26.21 3.26 42.60
CA LEU A 912 -27.46 2.79 41.98
C LEU A 912 -27.84 1.38 42.46
N CYS A 913 -26.86 0.50 42.68
CA CYS A 913 -27.07 -0.78 43.35
C CYS A 913 -27.50 -0.62 44.83
N GLN A 914 -27.35 0.57 45.43
CA GLN A 914 -27.93 0.91 46.73
C GLN A 914 -29.35 1.51 46.62
N LYS A 915 -29.78 1.96 45.45
CA LYS A 915 -31.15 2.46 45.19
C LYS A 915 -32.12 1.35 44.83
N PHE A 916 -31.68 0.37 44.04
CA PHE A 916 -32.46 -0.82 43.75
C PHE A 916 -32.27 -1.84 44.87
N ASP A 917 -33.07 -1.72 45.93
CA ASP A 917 -33.27 -2.82 46.87
C ASP A 917 -33.73 -4.05 46.08
N ALA A 918 -33.05 -5.19 46.27
CA ALA A 918 -33.38 -6.45 45.61
C ALA A 918 -34.84 -6.86 45.88
N GLN A 919 -35.38 -6.46 47.04
CA GLN A 919 -36.79 -6.65 47.39
C GLN A 919 -37.73 -5.85 46.48
N LEU A 920 -37.33 -4.66 46.02
CA LEU A 920 -38.13 -3.77 45.18
C LEU A 920 -38.10 -4.24 43.72
N LEU A 921 -36.96 -4.74 43.25
CA LEU A 921 -36.86 -5.41 41.94
C LEU A 921 -37.69 -6.71 41.91
N TYR A 922 -37.62 -7.51 42.98
CA TYR A 922 -38.43 -8.72 43.17
C TYR A 922 -39.93 -8.41 43.22
N ASN A 923 -40.34 -7.36 43.95
CA ASN A 923 -41.73 -6.93 44.02
C ASN A 923 -42.23 -6.39 42.67
N PHE A 924 -41.44 -5.59 41.95
CA PHE A 924 -41.80 -5.08 40.62
C PHE A 924 -41.95 -6.20 39.58
N VAL A 925 -41.02 -7.17 39.57
CA VAL A 925 -41.12 -8.35 38.71
C VAL A 925 -42.35 -9.19 39.07
N ASN A 926 -42.68 -9.35 40.36
CA ASN A 926 -43.89 -10.08 40.75
C ASN A 926 -45.19 -9.32 40.43
N GLU A 927 -45.28 -8.01 40.67
CA GLU A 927 -46.45 -7.20 40.31
C GLU A 927 -46.69 -7.20 38.79
N GLU A 928 -45.64 -7.04 37.97
CA GLU A 928 -45.81 -7.11 36.51
C GLU A 928 -46.01 -8.53 36.01
N VAL A 929 -45.46 -9.58 36.65
CA VAL A 929 -45.81 -10.98 36.31
C VAL A 929 -47.27 -11.30 36.66
N GLU A 930 -47.80 -10.85 37.81
CA GLU A 930 -49.23 -10.97 38.11
C GLU A 930 -50.07 -10.18 37.08
N ARG A 931 -49.72 -8.91 36.82
CA ARG A 931 -50.45 -8.03 35.89
C ARG A 931 -50.42 -8.49 34.43
N LEU A 932 -49.32 -9.09 33.99
CA LEU A 932 -49.18 -9.69 32.66
C LEU A 932 -49.78 -11.10 32.60
N SER A 933 -50.00 -11.79 33.72
CA SER A 933 -50.70 -13.08 33.74
C SER A 933 -52.22 -12.96 33.52
N ASP A 934 -52.81 -11.81 33.88
CA ASP A 934 -54.22 -11.49 33.59
C ASP A 934 -54.46 -11.13 32.10
N LEU A 935 -53.42 -10.67 31.40
CA LEU A 935 -53.44 -10.45 29.96
C LEU A 935 -53.10 -11.75 29.24
N ARG A 936 -54.07 -12.38 28.55
CA ARG A 936 -53.93 -13.71 27.91
C ARG A 936 -52.93 -13.74 26.73
N TYR A 937 -51.64 -13.63 27.01
CA TYR A 937 -50.55 -13.83 26.06
C TYR A 937 -49.83 -15.16 26.37
N PRO A 938 -49.68 -16.09 25.41
CA PRO A 938 -49.12 -17.43 25.68
C PRO A 938 -47.66 -17.47 26.16
N GLU A 939 -46.93 -16.36 26.06
CA GLU A 939 -45.46 -16.29 26.15
C GLU A 939 -44.95 -16.12 27.60
N VAL A 940 -45.81 -15.76 28.55
CA VAL A 940 -45.44 -15.51 29.97
C VAL A 940 -44.92 -16.78 30.69
N ARG A 941 -45.22 -17.98 30.18
CA ARG A 941 -44.78 -19.26 30.80
C ARG A 941 -43.27 -19.52 30.73
N ILE A 942 -42.50 -18.81 29.89
CA ILE A 942 -41.07 -19.09 29.68
C ILE A 942 -40.19 -18.46 30.80
N PHE A 943 -40.73 -17.54 31.60
CA PHE A 943 -39.98 -16.86 32.67
C PHE A 943 -39.78 -17.68 33.95
N GLN A 944 -40.59 -18.72 34.21
CA GLN A 944 -40.48 -19.50 35.45
C GLN A 944 -39.35 -20.54 35.42
N ASP A 945 -38.98 -21.09 34.25
CA ASP A 945 -38.06 -22.24 34.18
C ASP A 945 -36.57 -21.88 34.16
N ASN A 946 -36.22 -20.61 33.88
CA ASN A 946 -34.82 -20.19 33.66
C ASN A 946 -34.14 -19.53 34.88
N TRP A 947 -34.88 -19.23 35.96
CA TRP A 947 -34.33 -18.55 37.15
C TRP A 947 -34.25 -19.49 38.37
N SER A 948 -33.28 -20.40 38.36
CA SER A 948 -33.01 -21.22 39.55
C SER A 948 -32.42 -20.34 40.66
N SER A 949 -33.01 -20.38 41.86
CA SER A 949 -32.80 -19.41 42.95
C SER A 949 -31.49 -19.62 43.74
N LYS A 950 -30.32 -19.71 43.07
CA LYS A 950 -29.07 -20.14 43.74
C LYS A 950 -27.84 -19.27 43.63
N ASP A 951 -27.78 -18.32 42.71
CA ASP A 951 -26.72 -17.31 42.68
C ASP A 951 -27.38 -15.93 42.83
N GLY A 952 -26.98 -15.20 43.87
CA GLY A 952 -27.62 -13.95 44.34
C GLY A 952 -26.85 -12.68 44.00
#